data_AF-A0A6P4JQS3-F1
#
_entry.id   AF-A0A6P4JQS3-F1
#
_cell.length_a   1.000
_cell.length_b   1.000
_cell.length_c   1.000
_cell.angle_alpha   90.00
_cell.angle_beta   90.00
_cell.angle_gamma   90.00
#
_symmetry.space_group_name_H-M   'P 1'
#
loop_
_entity.id
_entity.type
_entity.pdbx_description
1 polymer ?
#
loop_
_entity_poly.entity_id
_entity_poly.type
_entity_poly.pdbx_seq_one_letter_code
_entity_poly.pdbx_strand_id
1 'polypeptide(L)'
;MKLGLGILAGTLLLLGAISCISANRTFTVDYENDRFLKNGEPFRFIAGSFHYFRAHPGTWQRHLRTMRAAGLNAVTTYVEWSLHNPRDDVYVWNGIADLEHFIRLAVGEDLLVILRPGPYICAERDMGGFPYWLLQKYPGIQLRTADVNYLSEVRIWYTQLFSKISQYLYGNGGPIIMVQVENEYGSYFACDLNYRNWLRDETQSHVNGKAVLFTNDGPGVLRCGKIQNVLATMDFGATKDLKSTWAKLRRFQPKGPLVNAEYYPGWLTHWTEPMANVSTESISQTFKDMLDSGASVNFYMFYGGTNFGFTAGANEIGPGNYMADITSYDYDAPMTEAGDPTPKYLALRRIIARYLPLPNLPVPEPVPKRSYGTVRLTSCCTLFSPEARQRLSTGFVQADTPKSFEALGQYSGLVLYETWLPSFRRDPSILNVAGVSDRGYVYVDGEYVGLVARETPAFDISLSVSAGRKLQILVENQGRINYGRKLNDFKGIVRDVRLDKKVLTNWNMTQFPLESYDNLEQLIAQSTEAARLGFQELRKLRTLLRTGPAIYHGHVEIQKDSDVADTHLDMSGWGKGIVFVNGENLGRYWPLVGPQVTLYVPAQVLKVGSNRLVVVEYQQTPTSLELHFRDTPILNARTV
;
A
#
# COMPACT_ATOMS: atom_id res chain seq x y z
N MET A 1 18.62 73.55 -57.25
CA MET A 1 18.46 73.45 -55.79
C MET A 1 17.99 72.02 -55.47
N LYS A 2 18.88 71.25 -54.85
CA LYS A 2 18.69 70.05 -53.99
C LYS A 2 17.67 68.94 -54.33
N LEU A 3 18.23 67.72 -54.44
CA LEU A 3 17.86 66.41 -53.82
C LEU A 3 16.43 65.85 -54.01
N GLY A 4 16.20 64.56 -54.26
CA GLY A 4 17.08 63.39 -54.32
C GLY A 4 16.28 62.12 -54.70
N LEU A 5 16.96 61.18 -55.36
CA LEU A 5 16.48 59.81 -55.61
C LEU A 5 16.62 58.97 -54.34
N GLY A 6 15.53 58.35 -53.88
CA GLY A 6 15.51 57.38 -52.80
C GLY A 6 15.25 55.96 -53.34
N ILE A 7 16.24 55.09 -53.14
CA ILE A 7 16.33 53.69 -53.55
C ILE A 7 15.37 52.82 -52.73
N LEU A 8 14.55 51.99 -53.40
CA LEU A 8 13.83 50.88 -52.76
C LEU A 8 14.79 49.70 -52.59
N ALA A 9 15.40 49.57 -51.41
CA ALA A 9 16.19 48.40 -51.04
C ALA A 9 15.25 47.28 -50.57
N GLY A 10 15.25 46.16 -51.29
CA GLY A 10 14.57 44.93 -50.87
C GLY A 10 15.29 44.30 -49.69
N THR A 11 14.61 44.20 -48.55
CA THR A 11 15.09 43.48 -47.38
C THR A 11 14.79 41.99 -47.57
N LEU A 12 15.83 41.21 -47.89
CA LEU A 12 15.81 39.75 -47.81
C LEU A 12 15.67 39.38 -46.31
N LEU A 13 14.49 38.96 -45.89
CA LEU A 13 14.28 38.30 -44.60
C LEU A 13 14.91 36.90 -44.67
N LEU A 14 16.13 36.77 -44.15
CA LEU A 14 16.70 35.47 -43.78
C LEU A 14 15.80 34.84 -42.72
N LEU A 15 14.93 33.94 -43.14
CA LEU A 15 14.34 32.91 -42.30
C LEU A 15 15.47 32.00 -41.83
N GLY A 16 16.08 32.36 -40.70
CA GLY A 16 16.91 31.46 -39.92
C GLY A 16 16.02 30.33 -39.41
N ALA A 17 15.94 29.24 -40.18
CA ALA A 17 15.43 27.98 -39.68
C ALA A 17 16.36 27.52 -38.57
N ILE A 18 15.99 27.84 -37.32
CA ILE A 18 16.49 27.10 -36.16
C ILE A 18 15.94 25.69 -36.34
N SER A 19 16.74 24.87 -37.01
CA SER A 19 16.58 23.42 -36.97
C SER A 19 16.79 23.05 -35.50
N CYS A 20 15.70 22.91 -34.75
CA CYS A 20 15.71 22.12 -33.53
C CYS A 20 16.06 20.70 -33.97
N ILE A 21 17.36 20.41 -34.02
CA ILE A 21 17.85 19.05 -34.02
C ILE A 21 17.34 18.48 -32.70
N SER A 22 16.23 17.74 -32.75
CA SER A 22 15.79 16.91 -31.66
C SER A 22 16.92 15.91 -31.41
N ALA A 23 17.82 16.24 -30.49
CA ALA A 23 18.87 15.34 -30.07
C ALA A 23 18.16 14.08 -29.57
N ASN A 24 18.40 12.96 -30.26
CA ASN A 24 17.74 11.70 -29.98
C ASN A 24 18.13 11.26 -28.56
N ARG A 25 17.21 11.44 -27.59
CA ARG A 25 17.48 11.16 -26.18
C ARG A 25 17.70 9.66 -26.00
N THR A 26 18.78 9.29 -25.32
CA THR A 26 19.14 7.89 -25.10
C THR A 26 19.54 7.65 -23.65
N PHE A 27 19.15 6.50 -23.11
CA PHE A 27 19.63 6.02 -21.83
C PHE A 27 20.02 4.55 -22.02
N THR A 28 21.29 4.23 -21.87
CA THR A 28 21.85 2.92 -22.23
C THR A 28 22.84 2.42 -21.17
N VAL A 29 23.13 1.12 -21.25
CA VAL A 29 24.17 0.48 -20.44
C VAL A 29 25.45 0.39 -21.27
N ASP A 30 26.53 0.96 -20.76
CA ASP A 30 27.89 0.79 -21.28
C ASP A 30 28.53 -0.39 -20.51
N TYR A 31 28.37 -1.58 -21.08
CA TYR A 31 28.87 -2.82 -20.50
C TYR A 31 30.40 -2.87 -20.44
N GLU A 32 31.11 -2.21 -21.34
CA GLU A 32 32.58 -2.25 -21.36
C GLU A 32 33.18 -1.48 -20.18
N ASN A 33 32.56 -0.36 -19.82
CA ASN A 33 33.02 0.51 -18.74
C ASN A 33 32.14 0.46 -17.47
N ASP A 34 31.29 -0.56 -17.34
CA ASP A 34 30.44 -0.81 -16.17
C ASP A 34 29.65 0.41 -15.67
N ARG A 35 28.99 1.15 -16.59
CA ARG A 35 28.27 2.40 -16.25
C ARG A 35 26.99 2.59 -17.09
N PHE A 36 26.17 3.56 -16.70
CA PHE A 36 25.11 4.06 -17.57
C PHE A 36 25.62 5.21 -18.44
N LEU A 37 25.03 5.37 -19.62
CA LEU A 37 25.16 6.56 -20.45
C LEU A 37 23.81 7.23 -20.60
N LYS A 38 23.76 8.54 -20.32
CA LYS A 38 22.59 9.38 -20.57
C LYS A 38 22.96 10.38 -21.65
N ASN A 39 22.37 10.21 -22.84
CA ASN A 39 22.71 10.94 -24.07
C ASN A 39 24.20 10.80 -24.45
N GLY A 40 24.76 9.60 -24.32
CA GLY A 40 26.17 9.32 -24.60
C GLY A 40 27.15 9.66 -23.48
N GLU A 41 26.73 10.42 -22.46
CA GLU A 41 27.61 10.83 -21.36
C GLU A 41 27.50 9.90 -20.14
N PRO A 42 28.61 9.63 -19.43
CA PRO A 42 28.60 8.85 -18.19
C PRO A 42 27.56 9.37 -17.18
N PHE A 43 26.74 8.46 -16.67
CA PHE A 43 25.66 8.78 -15.75
C PHE A 43 25.59 7.78 -14.60
N ARG A 44 25.23 8.30 -13.42
CA ARG A 44 24.95 7.52 -12.21
C ARG A 44 23.75 8.12 -11.51
N PHE A 45 22.73 7.32 -11.26
CA PHE A 45 21.61 7.74 -10.43
C PHE A 45 21.87 7.49 -8.95
N ILE A 46 21.34 8.39 -8.12
CA ILE A 46 21.01 8.15 -6.72
C ILE A 46 19.52 8.45 -6.60
N ALA A 47 18.73 7.40 -6.39
CA ALA A 47 17.28 7.43 -6.40
C ALA A 47 16.71 7.18 -5.01
N GLY A 48 15.44 7.52 -4.84
CA GLY A 48 14.65 7.15 -3.67
C GLY A 48 13.28 6.66 -4.08
N SER A 49 12.76 5.67 -3.36
CA SER A 49 11.44 5.12 -3.62
C SER A 49 10.38 5.99 -2.96
N PHE A 50 9.36 6.34 -3.75
CA PHE A 50 8.14 7.02 -3.34
C PHE A 50 6.97 6.37 -4.09
N HIS A 51 6.11 5.67 -3.35
CA HIS A 51 4.85 5.13 -3.85
C HIS A 51 3.77 6.21 -3.83
N TYR A 52 3.37 6.71 -5.02
CA TYR A 52 2.35 7.76 -5.13
C TYR A 52 1.02 7.34 -4.47
N PHE A 53 0.72 6.04 -4.49
CA PHE A 53 -0.47 5.43 -3.87
C PHE A 53 -0.43 5.33 -2.34
N ARG A 54 0.64 5.81 -1.68
CA ARG A 54 0.76 5.90 -0.22
C ARG A 54 0.74 7.34 0.31
N ALA A 55 0.47 8.32 -0.53
CA ALA A 55 0.38 9.73 -0.15
C ALA A 55 -0.80 10.43 -0.81
N HIS A 56 -1.39 11.38 -0.10
CA HIS A 56 -2.44 12.21 -0.66
C HIS A 56 -1.90 13.01 -1.87
N PRO A 57 -2.58 13.06 -3.03
CA PRO A 57 -2.05 13.69 -4.26
C PRO A 57 -1.58 15.14 -4.08
N GLY A 58 -2.30 15.92 -3.26
CA GLY A 58 -1.93 17.30 -2.93
C GLY A 58 -0.60 17.47 -2.18
N THR A 59 0.06 16.38 -1.77
CA THR A 59 1.36 16.40 -1.09
C THR A 59 2.52 15.93 -1.97
N TRP A 60 2.24 15.32 -3.13
CA TRP A 60 3.25 14.68 -3.98
C TRP A 60 4.38 15.63 -4.38
N GLN A 61 4.05 16.84 -4.83
CA GLN A 61 5.06 17.82 -5.25
C GLN A 61 6.03 18.17 -4.12
N ARG A 62 5.50 18.41 -2.91
CA ARG A 62 6.32 18.73 -1.73
C ARG A 62 7.26 17.58 -1.40
N HIS A 63 6.77 16.35 -1.40
CA HIS A 63 7.60 15.18 -1.11
C HIS A 63 8.70 14.97 -2.16
N LEU A 64 8.38 15.11 -3.45
CA LEU A 64 9.37 15.08 -4.54
C LEU A 64 10.42 16.20 -4.39
N ARG A 65 10.00 17.41 -3.99
CA ARG A 65 10.92 18.51 -3.68
C ARG A 65 11.86 18.17 -2.53
N THR A 66 11.35 17.58 -1.45
CA THR A 66 12.16 17.11 -0.32
C THR A 66 13.17 16.06 -0.78
N MET A 67 12.75 15.11 -1.61
CA MET A 67 13.65 14.11 -2.21
C MET A 67 14.74 14.75 -3.06
N ARG A 68 14.39 15.72 -3.92
CA ARG A 68 15.36 16.46 -4.74
C ARG A 68 16.35 17.23 -3.87
N ALA A 69 15.88 17.93 -2.83
CA ALA A 69 16.72 18.68 -1.90
C ALA A 69 17.73 17.81 -1.11
N ALA A 70 17.48 16.50 -1.00
CA ALA A 70 18.43 15.53 -0.45
C ALA A 70 19.64 15.28 -1.37
N GLY A 71 19.53 15.67 -2.65
CA GLY A 71 20.52 15.41 -3.70
C GLY A 71 20.17 14.24 -4.60
N LEU A 72 18.98 13.63 -4.46
CA LEU A 72 18.52 12.58 -5.37
C LEU A 72 18.31 13.15 -6.77
N ASN A 73 18.63 12.40 -7.81
CA ASN A 73 18.44 12.79 -9.22
C ASN A 73 17.41 11.91 -9.95
N ALA A 74 16.83 10.94 -9.25
CA ALA A 74 15.75 10.11 -9.73
C ALA A 74 14.79 9.73 -8.59
N VAL A 75 13.53 9.45 -8.93
CA VAL A 75 12.53 8.83 -8.07
C VAL A 75 12.18 7.46 -8.63
N THR A 76 12.03 6.48 -7.75
CA THR A 76 11.56 5.14 -8.08
C THR A 76 10.13 4.98 -7.61
N THR A 77 9.26 4.40 -8.44
CA THR A 77 7.88 4.11 -8.02
C THR A 77 7.37 2.81 -8.63
N TYR A 78 6.60 2.06 -7.86
CA TYR A 78 5.80 0.94 -8.35
C TYR A 78 4.52 1.43 -9.02
N VAL A 79 3.93 0.60 -9.88
CA VAL A 79 2.55 0.78 -10.34
C VAL A 79 1.69 -0.35 -9.77
N GLU A 80 0.69 0.00 -8.96
CA GLU A 80 -0.19 -0.97 -8.32
C GLU A 80 -1.36 -1.33 -9.25
N TRP A 81 -1.37 -2.55 -9.79
CA TRP A 81 -2.42 -2.99 -10.71
C TRP A 81 -3.81 -2.93 -10.05
N SER A 82 -3.96 -3.40 -8.82
CA SER A 82 -5.24 -3.35 -8.08
C SER A 82 -5.82 -1.94 -7.92
N LEU A 83 -4.98 -0.91 -7.78
CA LEU A 83 -5.42 0.47 -7.68
C LEU A 83 -6.00 0.97 -9.01
N HIS A 84 -5.31 0.65 -10.10
CA HIS A 84 -5.70 1.09 -11.44
C HIS A 84 -6.79 0.23 -12.07
N ASN A 85 -6.98 -0.99 -11.59
CA ASN A 85 -7.97 -1.93 -12.09
C ASN A 85 -8.70 -2.64 -10.93
N PRO A 86 -9.45 -1.87 -10.11
CA PRO A 86 -10.02 -2.36 -8.85
C PRO A 86 -11.12 -3.40 -9.02
N ARG A 87 -11.75 -3.45 -10.20
CA ARG A 87 -12.72 -4.46 -10.62
C ARG A 87 -12.40 -4.87 -12.05
N ASP A 88 -12.76 -6.09 -12.43
CA ASP A 88 -12.58 -6.62 -13.78
C ASP A 88 -13.13 -5.60 -14.81
N ASP A 89 -12.33 -5.29 -15.83
CA ASP A 89 -12.61 -4.29 -16.88
C ASP A 89 -12.90 -2.83 -16.44
N VAL A 90 -12.70 -2.47 -15.17
CA VAL A 90 -12.84 -1.09 -14.68
C VAL A 90 -11.47 -0.48 -14.42
N TYR A 91 -11.14 0.63 -15.11
CA TYR A 91 -9.83 1.30 -14.98
C TYR A 91 -9.92 2.70 -14.39
N VAL A 92 -9.01 3.04 -13.48
CA VAL A 92 -8.95 4.34 -12.77
C VAL A 92 -7.57 4.99 -12.99
N TRP A 93 -7.58 6.26 -13.40
CA TRP A 93 -6.39 7.05 -13.76
C TRP A 93 -6.43 8.49 -13.21
N ASN A 94 -7.27 8.75 -12.20
CA ASN A 94 -7.47 10.07 -11.60
C ASN A 94 -7.26 10.00 -10.08
N GLY A 95 -7.24 11.16 -9.43
CA GLY A 95 -7.04 11.24 -7.98
C GLY A 95 -5.71 10.60 -7.57
N ILE A 96 -5.75 9.68 -6.59
CA ILE A 96 -4.57 8.95 -6.15
C ILE A 96 -3.99 7.99 -7.21
N ALA A 97 -4.77 7.64 -8.24
CA ALA A 97 -4.32 6.83 -9.37
C ALA A 97 -3.84 7.68 -10.57
N ASP A 98 -3.65 9.00 -10.43
CA ASP A 98 -3.12 9.84 -11.52
C ASP A 98 -1.58 9.74 -11.62
N LEU A 99 -1.12 8.60 -12.15
CA LEU A 99 0.30 8.32 -12.36
C LEU A 99 0.95 9.32 -13.34
N GLU A 100 0.23 9.77 -14.35
CA GLU A 100 0.76 10.73 -15.33
C GLU A 100 1.04 12.09 -14.66
N HIS A 101 0.15 12.54 -13.75
CA HIS A 101 0.39 13.74 -12.96
C HIS A 101 1.60 13.57 -12.03
N PHE A 102 1.73 12.45 -11.33
CA PHE A 102 2.90 12.16 -10.50
C PHE A 102 4.21 12.25 -11.32
N ILE A 103 4.25 11.64 -12.51
CA ILE A 103 5.41 11.70 -13.40
C ILE A 103 5.70 13.14 -13.84
N ARG A 104 4.67 13.94 -14.18
CA ARG A 104 4.84 15.36 -14.53
C ARG A 104 5.39 16.18 -13.36
N LEU A 105 4.96 15.90 -12.12
CA LEU A 105 5.51 16.55 -10.93
C LEU A 105 6.98 16.18 -10.71
N ALA A 106 7.36 14.92 -10.94
CA ALA A 106 8.77 14.51 -10.85
C ALA A 106 9.66 15.29 -11.83
N VAL A 107 9.18 15.50 -13.07
CA VAL A 107 9.86 16.38 -14.04
C VAL A 107 9.98 17.81 -13.52
N GLY A 108 8.89 18.36 -12.96
CA GLY A 108 8.86 19.72 -12.41
C GLY A 108 9.84 19.94 -11.25
N GLU A 109 10.16 18.88 -10.49
CA GLU A 109 11.13 18.89 -9.40
C GLU A 109 12.52 18.35 -9.81
N ASP A 110 12.83 18.30 -11.11
CA ASP A 110 14.14 17.89 -11.65
C ASP A 110 14.56 16.46 -11.27
N LEU A 111 13.61 15.52 -11.36
CA LEU A 111 13.84 14.09 -11.10
C LEU A 111 13.57 13.25 -12.35
N LEU A 112 14.50 12.33 -12.65
CA LEU A 112 14.23 11.21 -13.55
C LEU A 112 13.34 10.17 -12.86
N VAL A 113 12.78 9.23 -13.63
CA VAL A 113 11.90 8.19 -13.09
C VAL A 113 12.48 6.80 -13.38
N ILE A 114 12.51 5.95 -12.36
CA ILE A 114 12.69 4.50 -12.47
C ILE A 114 11.34 3.86 -12.20
N LEU A 115 10.74 3.26 -13.23
CA LEU A 115 9.38 2.72 -13.15
C LEU A 115 9.43 1.22 -12.88
N ARG A 116 8.60 0.75 -11.95
CA ARG A 116 8.45 -0.67 -11.63
C ARG A 116 6.98 -1.09 -11.85
N PRO A 117 6.59 -1.41 -13.09
CA PRO A 117 5.18 -1.60 -13.46
C PRO A 117 4.57 -2.94 -13.02
N GLY A 118 5.33 -3.83 -12.37
CA GLY A 118 4.86 -5.12 -11.91
C GLY A 118 4.99 -6.24 -12.97
N PRO A 119 3.94 -7.07 -13.19
CA PRO A 119 2.56 -6.92 -12.70
C PRO A 119 2.38 -7.27 -11.22
N TYR A 120 3.36 -7.96 -10.63
CA TYR A 120 3.50 -8.16 -9.18
C TYR A 120 4.51 -7.16 -8.62
N ILE A 121 4.20 -6.52 -7.49
CA ILE A 121 5.07 -5.50 -6.89
C ILE A 121 5.51 -5.83 -5.46
N CYS A 122 4.98 -6.88 -4.82
CA CYS A 122 5.18 -7.12 -3.39
C CYS A 122 4.76 -5.89 -2.55
N ALA A 123 5.76 -5.10 -2.12
CA ALA A 123 5.65 -3.75 -1.59
C ALA A 123 4.78 -3.60 -0.35
N GLU A 124 4.53 -4.66 0.41
CA GLU A 124 3.66 -4.65 1.58
C GLU A 124 2.23 -4.17 1.22
N ARG A 125 1.79 -4.49 0.00
CA ARG A 125 0.46 -4.18 -0.54
C ARG A 125 -0.43 -5.40 -0.58
N ASP A 126 -1.74 -5.23 -0.40
CA ASP A 126 -2.71 -6.33 -0.52
C ASP A 126 -2.41 -7.17 -1.78
N MET A 127 -2.16 -8.46 -1.57
CA MET A 127 -1.91 -9.43 -2.63
C MET A 127 -0.71 -9.08 -3.55
N GLY A 128 0.24 -8.30 -3.06
CA GLY A 128 1.40 -7.84 -3.85
C GLY A 128 1.02 -6.90 -4.99
N GLY A 129 -0.09 -6.18 -4.85
CA GLY A 129 -0.63 -5.25 -5.84
C GLY A 129 -1.50 -5.91 -6.92
N PHE A 130 -1.76 -7.22 -6.84
CA PHE A 130 -2.71 -7.87 -7.73
C PHE A 130 -4.16 -7.52 -7.36
N PRO A 131 -5.04 -7.35 -8.35
CA PRO A 131 -6.45 -7.21 -8.05
C PRO A 131 -7.06 -8.52 -7.56
N TYR A 132 -7.84 -8.44 -6.47
CA TYR A 132 -8.51 -9.61 -5.87
C TYR A 132 -9.44 -10.35 -6.84
N TRP A 133 -10.02 -9.64 -7.82
CA TRP A 133 -10.98 -10.22 -8.77
C TRP A 133 -10.33 -11.30 -9.66
N LEU A 134 -8.99 -11.36 -9.76
CA LEU A 134 -8.31 -12.48 -10.42
C LEU A 134 -8.67 -13.82 -9.78
N LEU A 135 -8.75 -13.87 -8.44
CA LEU A 135 -9.13 -15.07 -7.70
C LEU A 135 -10.63 -15.38 -7.81
N GLN A 136 -11.47 -14.36 -8.05
CA GLN A 136 -12.89 -14.55 -8.33
C GLN A 136 -13.10 -15.14 -9.74
N LYS A 137 -12.47 -14.53 -10.75
CA LYS A 137 -12.60 -14.90 -12.16
C LYS A 137 -11.95 -16.24 -12.45
N TYR A 138 -10.80 -16.51 -11.83
CA TYR A 138 -10.02 -17.72 -12.03
C TYR A 138 -9.58 -18.33 -10.68
N PRO A 139 -10.46 -19.10 -9.99
CA PRO A 139 -10.13 -19.63 -8.66
C PRO A 139 -8.89 -20.55 -8.60
N GLY A 140 -8.50 -21.15 -9.73
CA GLY A 140 -7.31 -21.99 -9.87
C GLY A 140 -6.07 -21.30 -10.43
N ILE A 141 -6.11 -19.97 -10.64
CA ILE A 141 -5.03 -19.22 -11.29
C ILE A 141 -3.68 -19.45 -10.63
N GLN A 142 -2.64 -19.70 -11.42
CA GLN A 142 -1.28 -19.78 -10.91
C GLN A 142 -0.56 -18.45 -11.15
N LEU A 143 -0.68 -17.53 -10.18
CA LEU A 143 -0.05 -16.21 -10.26
C LEU A 143 1.47 -16.31 -10.42
N ARG A 144 2.02 -15.39 -11.21
CA ARG A 144 3.46 -15.28 -11.50
C ARG A 144 4.05 -16.55 -12.13
N THR A 145 3.27 -17.20 -13.00
CA THR A 145 3.68 -18.37 -13.80
C THR A 145 3.22 -18.23 -15.25
N ALA A 146 3.50 -19.20 -16.11
CA ALA A 146 3.03 -19.24 -17.49
C ALA A 146 1.56 -19.70 -17.64
N ASP A 147 0.74 -19.60 -16.58
CA ASP A 147 -0.70 -19.82 -16.63
C ASP A 147 -1.37 -18.90 -17.66
N VAL A 148 -2.07 -19.50 -18.63
CA VAL A 148 -2.63 -18.78 -19.78
C VAL A 148 -3.63 -17.69 -19.40
N ASN A 149 -4.41 -17.90 -18.33
CA ASN A 149 -5.36 -16.89 -17.86
C ASN A 149 -4.60 -15.72 -17.24
N TYR A 150 -3.60 -16.02 -16.41
CA TYR A 150 -2.74 -15.00 -15.82
C TYR A 150 -2.00 -14.19 -16.87
N LEU A 151 -1.35 -14.83 -17.85
CA LEU A 151 -0.65 -14.13 -18.92
C LEU A 151 -1.59 -13.25 -19.76
N SER A 152 -2.81 -13.72 -20.01
CA SER A 152 -3.83 -12.94 -20.73
C SER A 152 -4.19 -11.65 -19.99
N GLU A 153 -4.48 -11.75 -18.70
CA GLU A 153 -4.84 -10.57 -17.88
C GLU A 153 -3.65 -9.61 -17.73
N VAL A 154 -2.43 -10.11 -17.60
CA VAL A 154 -1.22 -9.26 -17.56
C VAL A 154 -1.04 -8.50 -18.88
N ARG A 155 -1.26 -9.15 -20.03
CA ARG A 155 -1.18 -8.47 -21.33
C ARG A 155 -2.21 -7.35 -21.46
N ILE A 156 -3.45 -7.61 -21.04
CA ILE A 156 -4.53 -6.61 -21.04
C ILE A 156 -4.13 -5.43 -20.14
N TRP A 157 -3.69 -5.72 -18.91
CA TRP A 157 -3.21 -4.71 -17.97
C TRP A 157 -2.06 -3.87 -18.55
N TYR A 158 -1.04 -4.51 -19.12
CA TYR A 158 0.11 -3.83 -19.71
C TYR A 158 -0.30 -2.95 -20.90
N THR A 159 -1.23 -3.41 -21.74
CA THR A 159 -1.78 -2.58 -22.82
C THR A 159 -2.41 -1.30 -22.28
N GLN A 160 -3.19 -1.40 -21.19
CA GLN A 160 -3.80 -0.23 -20.56
C GLN A 160 -2.77 0.69 -19.93
N LEU A 161 -1.84 0.14 -19.15
CA LEU A 161 -0.78 0.91 -18.51
C LEU A 161 0.13 1.63 -19.52
N PHE A 162 0.68 0.90 -20.49
CA PHE A 162 1.61 1.46 -21.46
C PHE A 162 0.96 2.44 -22.43
N SER A 163 -0.37 2.39 -22.62
CA SER A 163 -1.10 3.46 -23.33
C SER A 163 -0.97 4.83 -22.64
N LYS A 164 -0.77 4.85 -21.31
CA LYS A 164 -0.59 6.07 -20.51
C LYS A 164 0.88 6.46 -20.39
N ILE A 165 1.77 5.48 -20.20
CA ILE A 165 3.15 5.77 -19.81
C ILE A 165 4.17 5.80 -20.95
N SER A 166 3.86 5.28 -22.14
CA SER A 166 4.85 5.16 -23.23
C SER A 166 5.43 6.50 -23.67
N GLN A 167 4.64 7.58 -23.64
CA GLN A 167 5.10 8.94 -23.93
C GLN A 167 6.13 9.45 -22.92
N TYR A 168 6.15 8.89 -21.71
CA TYR A 168 7.06 9.27 -20.63
C TYR A 168 8.40 8.50 -20.64
N LEU A 169 8.59 7.54 -21.55
CA LEU A 169 9.87 6.86 -21.74
C LEU A 169 10.96 7.84 -22.19
N TYR A 170 12.19 7.67 -21.69
CA TYR A 170 13.27 8.64 -21.92
C TYR A 170 13.57 8.87 -23.40
N GLY A 171 13.61 7.80 -24.19
CA GLY A 171 13.80 7.85 -25.64
C GLY A 171 12.60 8.35 -26.44
N ASN A 172 11.47 8.62 -25.78
CA ASN A 172 10.30 9.31 -26.34
C ASN A 172 10.19 10.77 -25.83
N GLY A 173 11.17 11.24 -25.04
CA GLY A 173 11.21 12.60 -24.52
C GLY A 173 10.77 12.76 -23.05
N GLY A 174 10.33 11.69 -22.38
CA GLY A 174 9.93 11.74 -20.98
C GLY A 174 11.05 11.46 -19.96
N PRO A 175 10.74 11.33 -18.66
CA PRO A 175 11.74 11.13 -17.61
C PRO A 175 12.09 9.65 -17.30
N ILE A 176 11.35 8.67 -17.82
CA ILE A 176 11.49 7.26 -17.42
C ILE A 176 12.73 6.64 -18.08
N ILE A 177 13.80 6.49 -17.31
CA ILE A 177 15.09 5.97 -17.78
C ILE A 177 15.20 4.45 -17.69
N MET A 178 14.49 3.83 -16.77
CA MET A 178 14.53 2.39 -16.50
C MET A 178 13.13 1.86 -16.21
N VAL A 179 12.86 0.63 -16.66
CA VAL A 179 11.61 -0.08 -16.44
C VAL A 179 11.92 -1.48 -15.92
N GLN A 180 11.42 -1.82 -14.73
CA GLN A 180 11.63 -3.14 -14.16
C GLN A 180 10.72 -4.18 -14.83
N VAL A 181 11.26 -5.39 -15.02
CA VAL A 181 10.50 -6.57 -15.42
C VAL A 181 10.26 -7.42 -14.17
N GLU A 182 9.00 -7.60 -13.78
CA GLU A 182 8.63 -8.34 -12.56
C GLU A 182 9.15 -7.67 -11.27
N ASN A 183 9.14 -8.40 -10.14
CA ASN A 183 9.71 -8.01 -8.86
C ASN A 183 10.21 -9.21 -8.04
N GLU A 184 11.52 -9.30 -7.81
CA GLU A 184 12.15 -10.34 -6.98
C GLU A 184 11.69 -11.77 -7.33
N TYR A 185 11.59 -12.07 -8.62
CA TYR A 185 11.12 -13.38 -9.06
C TYR A 185 12.02 -14.52 -8.57
N GLY A 186 13.29 -14.23 -8.29
CA GLY A 186 14.22 -15.16 -7.67
C GLY A 186 13.74 -15.74 -6.35
N SER A 187 13.00 -14.94 -5.58
CA SER A 187 12.41 -15.32 -4.29
C SER A 187 11.13 -16.15 -4.44
N TYR A 188 10.57 -16.23 -5.65
CA TYR A 188 9.34 -16.98 -5.91
C TYR A 188 9.63 -18.44 -6.27
N PHE A 189 8.87 -19.36 -5.67
CA PHE A 189 9.15 -20.79 -5.73
C PHE A 189 9.06 -21.40 -7.14
N ALA A 190 8.27 -20.80 -8.03
CA ALA A 190 7.98 -21.37 -9.34
C ALA A 190 9.21 -21.40 -10.26
N CYS A 191 10.09 -20.40 -10.17
CA CYS A 191 11.27 -20.25 -11.03
C CYS A 191 10.96 -20.45 -12.54
N ASP A 192 9.74 -20.11 -12.97
CA ASP A 192 9.23 -20.40 -14.30
C ASP A 192 9.99 -19.60 -15.37
N LEU A 193 10.71 -20.30 -16.24
CA LEU A 193 11.48 -19.71 -17.32
C LEU A 193 10.58 -19.19 -18.45
N ASN A 194 9.46 -19.87 -18.72
CA ASN A 194 8.53 -19.48 -19.79
C ASN A 194 7.84 -18.18 -19.43
N TYR A 195 7.39 -18.05 -18.18
CA TYR A 195 6.83 -16.81 -17.65
C TYR A 195 7.81 -15.64 -17.77
N ARG A 196 9.04 -15.82 -17.26
CA ARG A 196 10.07 -14.76 -17.28
C ARG A 196 10.40 -14.28 -18.69
N ASN A 197 10.59 -15.20 -19.62
CA ASN A 197 10.87 -14.85 -21.02
C ASN A 197 9.68 -14.15 -21.66
N TRP A 198 8.47 -14.66 -21.44
CA TRP A 198 7.25 -14.04 -21.95
C TRP A 198 7.07 -12.62 -21.41
N LEU A 199 7.25 -12.41 -20.10
CA LEU A 199 7.08 -11.09 -19.48
C LEU A 199 8.13 -10.10 -19.95
N ARG A 200 9.38 -10.54 -20.15
CA ARG A 200 10.41 -9.71 -20.80
C ARG A 200 9.93 -9.27 -22.18
N ASP A 201 9.48 -10.20 -23.01
CA ASP A 201 9.11 -9.91 -24.40
C ASP A 201 7.88 -9.00 -24.48
N GLU A 202 6.88 -9.25 -23.62
CA GLU A 202 5.72 -8.38 -23.45
C GLU A 202 6.16 -6.97 -23.01
N THR A 203 6.97 -6.83 -21.95
CA THR A 203 7.48 -5.53 -21.50
C THR A 203 8.30 -4.82 -22.59
N GLN A 204 9.16 -5.56 -23.29
CA GLN A 204 10.01 -5.04 -24.35
C GLN A 204 9.20 -4.54 -25.55
N SER A 205 8.07 -5.17 -25.87
CA SER A 205 7.19 -4.72 -26.97
C SER A 205 6.63 -3.32 -26.73
N HIS A 206 6.33 -2.97 -25.48
CA HIS A 206 5.87 -1.63 -25.10
C HIS A 206 7.01 -0.63 -24.91
N VAL A 207 8.11 -1.03 -24.27
CA VAL A 207 9.25 -0.14 -24.00
C VAL A 207 10.09 0.14 -25.25
N ASN A 208 10.22 -0.84 -26.13
CA ASN A 208 10.86 -0.74 -27.45
C ASN A 208 12.23 -0.02 -27.43
N GLY A 209 13.07 -0.34 -26.45
CA GLY A 209 14.42 0.24 -26.30
C GLY A 209 14.46 1.72 -25.90
N LYS A 210 13.32 2.32 -25.51
CA LYS A 210 13.21 3.72 -25.09
C LYS A 210 13.56 3.97 -23.62
N ALA A 211 13.75 2.89 -22.86
CA ALA A 211 14.28 2.86 -21.50
C ALA A 211 15.02 1.52 -21.29
N VAL A 212 15.91 1.46 -20.29
CA VAL A 212 16.63 0.22 -19.95
C VAL A 212 15.71 -0.72 -19.17
N LEU A 213 15.57 -1.96 -19.64
CA LEU A 213 14.91 -3.01 -18.86
C LEU A 213 15.86 -3.58 -17.80
N PHE A 214 15.36 -3.80 -16.59
CA PHE A 214 16.12 -4.41 -15.51
C PHE A 214 15.30 -5.38 -14.64
N THR A 215 15.96 -6.29 -13.91
CA THR A 215 15.36 -7.09 -12.83
C THR A 215 16.02 -6.73 -11.50
N ASN A 216 15.31 -6.94 -10.39
CA ASN A 216 15.80 -6.72 -9.04
C ASN A 216 15.58 -7.99 -8.21
N ASP A 217 16.63 -8.48 -7.58
CA ASP A 217 16.60 -9.69 -6.75
C ASP A 217 17.70 -9.72 -5.69
N GLY A 218 17.40 -10.26 -4.52
CA GLY A 218 18.40 -10.45 -3.47
C GLY A 218 19.60 -11.32 -3.88
N PRO A 219 20.76 -11.13 -3.22
CA PRO A 219 22.03 -11.74 -3.62
C PRO A 219 22.04 -13.28 -3.59
N GLY A 220 21.09 -13.90 -2.88
CA GLY A 220 20.96 -15.36 -2.75
C GLY A 220 20.11 -16.02 -3.83
N VAL A 221 19.33 -15.26 -4.61
CA VAL A 221 18.23 -15.80 -5.43
C VAL A 221 18.30 -15.44 -6.92
N LEU A 222 19.39 -14.80 -7.35
CA LEU A 222 19.65 -14.37 -8.73
C LEU A 222 19.50 -15.46 -9.81
N ARG A 223 19.63 -16.75 -9.46
CA ARG A 223 19.47 -17.87 -10.41
C ARG A 223 18.09 -17.86 -11.08
N CYS A 224 17.05 -17.64 -10.30
CA CYS A 224 15.67 -17.58 -10.79
C CYS A 224 15.23 -16.14 -11.10
N GLY A 225 15.93 -15.15 -10.55
CA GLY A 225 15.66 -13.74 -10.78
C GLY A 225 16.15 -13.17 -12.10
N LYS A 226 17.39 -13.49 -12.50
CA LYS A 226 17.97 -12.98 -13.75
C LYS A 226 17.14 -13.42 -14.96
N ILE A 227 16.89 -12.47 -15.85
CA ILE A 227 16.32 -12.70 -17.18
C ILE A 227 17.37 -12.36 -18.25
N GLN A 228 17.48 -13.20 -19.29
CA GLN A 228 18.41 -12.95 -20.41
C GLN A 228 18.03 -11.66 -21.15
N ASN A 229 19.04 -10.88 -21.54
CA ASN A 229 18.93 -9.58 -22.23
C ASN A 229 18.25 -8.47 -21.41
N VAL A 230 18.16 -8.66 -20.10
CA VAL A 230 17.67 -7.66 -19.14
C VAL A 230 18.79 -7.37 -18.15
N LEU A 231 18.98 -6.12 -17.74
CA LEU A 231 20.01 -5.75 -16.78
C LEU A 231 19.66 -6.38 -15.41
N ALA A 232 20.46 -7.33 -14.92
CA ALA A 232 20.28 -7.83 -13.56
C ALA A 232 20.85 -6.82 -12.55
N THR A 233 20.05 -6.48 -11.54
CA THR A 233 20.44 -5.66 -10.38
C THR A 233 20.24 -6.46 -9.10
N MET A 234 20.52 -5.87 -7.93
CA MET A 234 20.25 -6.52 -6.64
C MET A 234 19.53 -5.59 -5.69
N ASP A 235 18.95 -6.20 -4.66
CA ASP A 235 18.52 -5.55 -3.43
C ASP A 235 19.28 -6.12 -2.22
N PHE A 236 19.53 -5.27 -1.22
CA PHE A 236 20.09 -5.65 0.08
C PHE A 236 20.16 -4.43 1.00
N GLY A 237 20.13 -4.66 2.32
CA GLY A 237 20.29 -3.61 3.35
C GLY A 237 21.76 -3.34 3.71
N ALA A 238 22.01 -2.85 4.94
CA ALA A 238 23.38 -2.67 5.42
C ALA A 238 24.17 -4.00 5.43
N THR A 239 25.44 -3.97 5.02
CA THR A 239 26.31 -5.15 5.00
C THR A 239 27.74 -4.81 5.39
N LYS A 240 28.43 -5.78 6.02
CA LYS A 240 29.86 -5.67 6.35
C LYS A 240 30.78 -6.17 5.24
N ASP A 241 30.23 -6.85 4.23
CA ASP A 241 31.00 -7.41 3.11
C ASP A 241 30.33 -7.10 1.77
N LEU A 242 30.49 -5.83 1.37
CA LEU A 242 29.95 -5.33 0.12
C LEU A 242 30.63 -6.00 -1.09
N LYS A 243 31.92 -6.31 -1.01
CA LYS A 243 32.69 -6.94 -2.09
C LYS A 243 32.14 -8.33 -2.42
N SER A 244 31.87 -9.15 -1.40
CA SER A 244 31.26 -10.48 -1.59
C SER A 244 29.84 -10.36 -2.15
N THR A 245 29.08 -9.36 -1.71
CA THR A 245 27.75 -9.06 -2.23
C THR A 245 27.81 -8.77 -3.74
N TRP A 246 28.69 -7.87 -4.18
CA TRP A 246 28.89 -7.59 -5.60
C TRP A 246 29.45 -8.77 -6.40
N ALA A 247 30.31 -9.59 -5.80
CA ALA A 247 30.82 -10.79 -6.46
C ALA A 247 29.68 -11.77 -6.82
N LYS A 248 28.61 -11.84 -6.02
CA LYS A 248 27.41 -12.64 -6.34
C LYS A 248 26.71 -12.09 -7.58
N LEU A 249 26.49 -10.77 -7.66
CA LEU A 249 25.95 -10.14 -8.88
C LEU A 249 26.83 -10.43 -10.09
N ARG A 250 28.15 -10.24 -9.98
CA ARG A 250 29.10 -10.41 -11.10
C ARG A 250 29.15 -11.83 -11.66
N ARG A 251 28.76 -12.85 -10.90
CA ARG A 251 28.60 -14.23 -11.44
C ARG A 251 27.46 -14.32 -12.47
N PHE A 252 26.41 -13.53 -12.29
CA PHE A 252 25.25 -13.50 -13.17
C PHE A 252 25.31 -12.35 -14.16
N GLN A 253 25.95 -11.23 -13.81
CA GLN A 253 26.09 -10.04 -14.63
C GLN A 253 27.55 -9.56 -14.63
N PRO A 254 28.44 -10.20 -15.41
CA PRO A 254 29.88 -9.93 -15.36
C PRO A 254 30.26 -8.49 -15.70
N LYS A 255 29.42 -7.80 -16.47
CA LYS A 255 29.63 -6.45 -17.01
C LYS A 255 28.38 -5.59 -16.84
N GLY A 256 28.55 -4.27 -16.87
CA GLY A 256 27.50 -3.29 -16.65
C GLY A 256 27.52 -2.69 -15.24
N PRO A 257 26.75 -1.62 -15.00
CA PRO A 257 26.77 -0.87 -13.75
C PRO A 257 26.42 -1.74 -12.55
N LEU A 258 27.06 -1.47 -11.41
CA LEU A 258 26.60 -1.96 -10.13
C LEU A 258 25.35 -1.18 -9.73
N VAL A 259 24.29 -1.89 -9.40
CA VAL A 259 23.01 -1.28 -9.00
C VAL A 259 22.49 -2.01 -7.77
N ASN A 260 22.26 -1.25 -6.69
CA ASN A 260 21.34 -1.65 -5.64
C ASN A 260 19.99 -0.96 -5.91
N ALA A 261 19.01 -1.72 -6.43
CA ALA A 261 17.70 -1.19 -6.80
C ALA A 261 16.72 -1.16 -5.62
N GLU A 262 17.03 -1.79 -4.49
CA GLU A 262 16.38 -1.57 -3.20
C GLU A 262 17.38 -1.64 -2.05
N TYR A 263 17.90 -0.48 -1.69
CA TYR A 263 18.74 -0.32 -0.51
C TYR A 263 17.87 0.07 0.68
N TYR A 264 17.83 -0.75 1.73
CA TYR A 264 16.85 -0.63 2.82
C TYR A 264 17.35 0.24 3.99
N PRO A 265 17.03 1.56 4.07
CA PRO A 265 17.40 2.41 5.21
C PRO A 265 16.53 2.18 6.45
N GLY A 266 15.53 1.30 6.33
CA GLY A 266 14.45 1.05 7.27
C GLY A 266 13.85 -0.34 6.99
N TRP A 267 12.67 -0.65 7.53
CA TRP A 267 12.01 -1.94 7.27
C TRP A 267 10.48 -1.86 7.45
N LEU A 268 9.76 -2.86 6.93
CA LEU A 268 8.32 -3.02 7.15
C LEU A 268 8.02 -3.39 8.62
N THR A 269 6.76 -3.26 9.03
CA THR A 269 6.31 -3.59 10.40
C THR A 269 4.92 -4.20 10.37
N HIS A 270 4.71 -5.24 11.17
CA HIS A 270 3.43 -5.88 11.35
C HIS A 270 2.75 -5.46 12.64
N TRP A 271 1.43 -5.66 12.72
CA TRP A 271 0.74 -5.64 14.00
C TRP A 271 1.39 -6.66 14.94
N THR A 272 1.44 -6.37 16.24
CA THR A 272 2.06 -7.18 17.32
C THR A 272 3.59 -7.15 17.40
N GLU A 273 4.29 -6.50 16.47
CA GLU A 273 5.75 -6.36 16.52
C GLU A 273 6.18 -4.97 17.03
N PRO A 274 7.43 -4.78 17.48
CA PRO A 274 7.97 -3.43 17.66
C PRO A 274 8.10 -2.73 16.31
N MET A 275 8.05 -1.39 16.29
CA MET A 275 8.37 -0.63 15.08
C MET A 275 9.78 -0.95 14.59
N ALA A 276 9.93 -1.10 13.28
CA ALA A 276 11.21 -1.20 12.62
C ALA A 276 12.14 -0.04 13.01
N ASN A 277 13.42 -0.37 13.19
CA ASN A 277 14.47 0.60 13.49
C ASN A 277 15.79 0.10 12.91
N VAL A 278 16.31 0.84 11.94
CA VAL A 278 17.56 0.53 11.25
C VAL A 278 18.58 1.64 11.49
N SER A 279 19.77 1.26 11.94
CA SER A 279 20.82 2.20 12.33
C SER A 279 21.28 3.07 11.15
N THR A 280 21.13 4.39 11.34
CA THR A 280 21.65 5.43 10.42
C THR A 280 23.14 5.24 10.15
N GLU A 281 23.94 4.82 11.13
CA GLU A 281 25.39 4.62 10.97
C GLU A 281 25.68 3.48 9.99
N SER A 282 25.06 2.31 10.21
CA SER A 282 25.24 1.13 9.37
C SER A 282 24.83 1.39 7.91
N ILE A 283 23.74 2.15 7.75
CA ILE A 283 23.20 2.53 6.45
C ILE A 283 24.09 3.57 5.76
N SER A 284 24.61 4.53 6.52
CA SER A 284 25.52 5.54 6.00
C SER A 284 26.84 4.92 5.52
N GLN A 285 27.38 3.96 6.27
CA GLN A 285 28.64 3.29 5.94
C GLN A 285 28.53 2.46 4.66
N THR A 286 27.56 1.55 4.58
CA THR A 286 27.37 0.72 3.38
C THR A 286 27.06 1.59 2.15
N PHE A 287 26.27 2.66 2.32
CA PHE A 287 25.98 3.58 1.21
C PHE A 287 27.22 4.28 0.68
N LYS A 288 28.10 4.76 1.56
CA LYS A 288 29.38 5.35 1.15
C LYS A 288 30.21 4.34 0.35
N ASP A 289 30.34 3.11 0.85
CA ASP A 289 31.12 2.06 0.20
C ASP A 289 30.54 1.69 -1.18
N MET A 290 29.22 1.75 -1.36
CA MET A 290 28.57 1.59 -2.67
C MET A 290 28.92 2.72 -3.63
N LEU A 291 28.89 3.98 -3.17
CA LEU A 291 29.24 5.12 -4.02
C LEU A 291 30.73 5.14 -4.39
N ASP A 292 31.62 4.74 -3.48
CA ASP A 292 33.05 4.55 -3.73
C ASP A 292 33.31 3.46 -4.77
N SER A 293 32.42 2.45 -4.85
CA SER A 293 32.45 1.40 -5.88
C SER A 293 31.85 1.83 -7.23
N GLY A 294 31.36 3.08 -7.34
CA GLY A 294 30.70 3.59 -8.55
C GLY A 294 29.25 3.11 -8.72
N ALA A 295 28.64 2.48 -7.71
CA ALA A 295 27.30 1.92 -7.84
C ALA A 295 26.21 3.00 -7.91
N SER A 296 25.16 2.70 -8.67
CA SER A 296 23.88 3.39 -8.58
C SER A 296 23.02 2.78 -7.47
N VAL A 297 22.30 3.62 -6.74
CA VAL A 297 21.57 3.21 -5.54
C VAL A 297 20.17 3.80 -5.56
N ASN A 298 19.17 2.98 -5.25
CA ASN A 298 17.83 3.42 -4.92
C ASN A 298 17.52 3.11 -3.46
N PHE A 299 17.19 4.13 -2.66
CA PHE A 299 16.72 3.91 -1.29
C PHE A 299 15.27 3.38 -1.29
N TYR A 300 15.03 2.22 -0.70
CA TYR A 300 13.70 1.63 -0.54
C TYR A 300 13.39 1.46 0.96
N MET A 301 12.59 2.29 1.62
CA MET A 301 11.94 3.51 1.12
C MET A 301 12.80 4.75 1.35
N PHE A 302 12.66 5.77 0.49
CA PHE A 302 13.10 7.12 0.86
C PHE A 302 11.98 7.89 1.56
N TYR A 303 10.76 7.72 1.06
CA TYR A 303 9.52 8.12 1.71
C TYR A 303 8.52 6.98 1.59
N GLY A 304 8.06 6.46 2.74
CA GLY A 304 7.15 5.32 2.76
C GLY A 304 5.67 5.71 2.70
N GLY A 305 5.21 6.60 3.58
CA GLY A 305 3.83 7.10 3.60
C GLY A 305 2.85 6.21 4.39
N THR A 306 1.63 6.06 3.90
CA THR A 306 0.54 5.38 4.62
C THR A 306 -0.19 4.37 3.73
N ASN A 307 -0.49 3.19 4.26
CA ASN A 307 -1.42 2.22 3.68
C ASN A 307 -2.88 2.61 3.95
N PHE A 308 -3.39 3.66 3.29
CA PHE A 308 -4.78 4.11 3.48
C PHE A 308 -5.80 3.00 3.17
N GLY A 309 -6.96 3.06 3.83
CA GLY A 309 -8.04 2.08 3.66
C GLY A 309 -7.61 0.64 3.96
N PHE A 310 -7.92 -0.27 3.02
CA PHE A 310 -7.69 -1.71 3.19
C PHE A 310 -6.48 -2.24 2.41
N THR A 311 -5.50 -1.37 2.16
CA THR A 311 -4.51 -1.63 1.12
C THR A 311 -3.18 -2.20 1.62
N ALA A 312 -3.01 -2.30 2.94
CA ALA A 312 -1.90 -3.02 3.55
C ALA A 312 -1.98 -4.53 3.23
N GLY A 313 -0.84 -5.17 3.02
CA GLY A 313 -0.76 -6.61 2.80
C GLY A 313 -0.52 -7.41 4.09
N ALA A 314 0.08 -8.59 3.92
CA ALA A 314 0.52 -9.45 5.00
C ALA A 314 1.69 -10.34 4.56
N ASN A 315 2.45 -10.88 5.52
CA ASN A 315 3.50 -11.86 5.26
C ASN A 315 3.15 -13.24 5.84
N GLU A 316 3.65 -14.29 5.17
CA GLU A 316 3.50 -15.70 5.58
C GLU A 316 4.52 -16.06 6.69
N ILE A 317 4.44 -15.38 7.83
CA ILE A 317 5.34 -15.55 8.99
C ILE A 317 4.56 -15.61 10.31
N GLY A 318 5.25 -15.80 11.44
CA GLY A 318 4.63 -15.83 12.76
C GLY A 318 3.83 -17.12 13.07
N PRO A 319 3.16 -17.19 14.23
CA PRO A 319 2.53 -18.42 14.73
C PRO A 319 1.47 -19.00 13.78
N GLY A 320 0.70 -18.13 13.13
CA GLY A 320 -0.33 -18.48 12.16
C GLY A 320 0.14 -18.67 10.72
N ASN A 321 1.44 -18.49 10.44
CA ASN A 321 1.95 -18.23 9.08
C ASN A 321 1.18 -17.07 8.41
N TYR A 322 0.88 -16.04 9.19
CA TYR A 322 0.17 -14.84 8.78
C TYR A 322 0.42 -13.71 9.79
N MET A 323 1.00 -12.62 9.30
CA MET A 323 1.13 -11.36 10.03
C MET A 323 0.75 -10.22 9.09
N ALA A 324 -0.24 -9.42 9.50
CA ALA A 324 -0.72 -8.30 8.70
C ALA A 324 0.17 -7.08 8.91
N ASP A 325 0.47 -6.38 7.81
CA ASP A 325 1.20 -5.12 7.83
C ASP A 325 0.37 -4.03 8.57
N ILE A 326 1.05 -3.09 9.21
CA ILE A 326 0.38 -1.95 9.85
C ILE A 326 -0.07 -0.90 8.82
N THR A 327 -0.94 0.02 9.26
CA THR A 327 -1.44 1.11 8.41
C THR A 327 -0.36 2.14 8.11
N SER A 328 0.47 2.48 9.10
CA SER A 328 1.63 3.34 8.87
C SER A 328 2.64 2.62 7.98
N TYR A 329 3.16 3.30 6.98
CA TYR A 329 4.30 2.82 6.22
C TYR A 329 5.47 3.79 6.38
N ASP A 330 5.65 4.34 7.60
CA ASP A 330 6.78 5.21 7.97
C ASP A 330 8.13 4.57 7.63
N TYR A 331 8.22 3.25 7.82
CA TYR A 331 9.35 2.40 7.45
C TYR A 331 10.65 2.70 8.21
N ASP A 332 10.69 3.68 9.12
CA ASP A 332 11.95 4.30 9.59
C ASP A 332 12.77 4.84 8.39
N ALA A 333 12.06 5.37 7.40
CA ALA A 333 12.66 5.92 6.19
C ALA A 333 13.39 7.26 6.48
N PRO A 334 14.23 7.74 5.55
CA PRO A 334 14.83 9.07 5.62
C PRO A 334 13.79 10.18 5.79
N MET A 335 12.61 10.05 5.20
CA MET A 335 11.46 10.92 5.44
C MET A 335 10.41 10.19 6.30
N THR A 336 9.82 10.87 7.28
CA THR A 336 8.73 10.31 8.10
C THR A 336 7.48 9.98 7.28
N GLU A 337 6.48 9.32 7.86
CA GLU A 337 5.15 9.10 7.27
C GLU A 337 4.49 10.41 6.74
N ALA A 338 4.70 11.53 7.43
CA ALA A 338 4.23 12.86 7.00
C ALA A 338 5.17 13.57 6.01
N GLY A 339 6.30 12.95 5.68
CA GLY A 339 7.29 13.42 4.70
C GLY A 339 8.27 14.47 5.23
N ASP A 340 8.46 14.51 6.55
CA ASP A 340 9.41 15.43 7.18
C ASP A 340 10.84 14.85 7.12
N PRO A 341 11.89 15.66 6.85
CA PRO A 341 13.27 15.19 6.87
C PRO A 341 13.72 14.75 8.27
N THR A 342 14.33 13.57 8.37
CA THR A 342 14.87 13.03 9.63
C THR A 342 16.37 13.28 9.80
N PRO A 343 16.98 13.00 10.98
CA PRO A 343 18.42 12.94 11.11
C PRO A 343 19.11 11.97 10.13
N LYS A 344 18.44 10.87 9.77
CA LYS A 344 18.91 9.89 8.77
C LYS A 344 18.98 10.53 7.38
N TYR A 345 17.96 11.29 6.99
CA TYR A 345 17.99 12.10 5.76
C TYR A 345 19.19 13.05 5.72
N LEU A 346 19.47 13.78 6.81
CA LEU A 346 20.58 14.74 6.85
C LEU A 346 21.95 14.04 6.76
N ALA A 347 22.09 12.84 7.33
CA ALA A 347 23.30 12.03 7.18
C ALA A 347 23.51 11.60 5.72
N LEU A 348 22.47 11.07 5.07
CA LEU A 348 22.53 10.61 3.67
C LEU A 348 22.79 11.76 2.70
N ARG A 349 22.14 12.92 2.88
CA ARG A 349 22.38 14.13 2.08
C ARG A 349 23.83 14.58 2.13
N ARG A 350 24.46 14.56 3.32
CA ARG A 350 25.89 14.90 3.47
C ARG A 350 26.80 13.96 2.70
N ILE A 351 26.44 12.68 2.61
CA ILE A 351 27.18 11.71 1.80
C ILE A 351 27.02 12.04 0.32
N ILE A 352 25.78 12.21 -0.15
CA ILE A 352 25.46 12.51 -1.56
C ILE A 352 26.24 13.73 -2.07
N ALA A 353 26.32 14.78 -1.25
CA ALA A 353 27.02 16.03 -1.56
C ALA A 353 28.51 15.86 -1.92
N ARG A 354 29.14 14.75 -1.51
CA ARG A 354 30.54 14.44 -1.83
C ARG A 354 30.72 13.81 -3.21
N TYR A 355 29.65 13.31 -3.82
CA TYR A 355 29.69 12.51 -5.04
C TYR A 355 28.90 13.11 -6.20
N LEU A 356 27.87 13.91 -5.90
CA LEU A 356 27.03 14.60 -6.89
C LEU A 356 26.81 16.06 -6.46
N PRO A 357 26.69 17.00 -7.41
CA PRO A 357 26.30 18.36 -7.08
C PRO A 357 24.90 18.38 -6.47
N LEU A 358 24.76 19.05 -5.34
CA LEU A 358 23.45 19.28 -4.75
C LEU A 358 22.69 20.34 -5.56
N PRO A 359 21.36 20.21 -5.70
CA PRO A 359 20.55 21.26 -6.28
C PRO A 359 20.61 22.51 -5.41
N ASN A 360 20.41 23.68 -6.02
CA ASN A 360 20.24 24.95 -5.30
C ASN A 360 18.83 25.03 -4.66
N LEU A 361 18.55 24.10 -3.76
CA LEU A 361 17.30 23.96 -3.03
C LEU A 361 17.63 23.79 -1.54
N PRO A 362 17.03 24.60 -0.65
CA PRO A 362 17.14 24.35 0.78
C PRO A 362 16.45 23.03 1.14
N VAL A 363 16.87 22.42 2.25
CA VAL A 363 16.11 21.31 2.83
C VAL A 363 14.76 21.88 3.30
N PRO A 364 13.62 21.35 2.84
CA PRO A 364 12.32 21.83 3.29
C PRO A 364 12.16 21.63 4.80
N GLU A 365 11.59 22.63 5.48
CA GLU A 365 11.25 22.51 6.90
C GLU A 365 10.12 21.49 7.11
N PRO A 366 10.09 20.78 8.25
CA PRO A 366 8.97 19.94 8.63
C PRO A 366 7.66 20.70 8.61
N VAL A 367 6.60 20.08 8.12
CA VAL A 367 5.31 20.77 8.02
C VAL A 367 4.61 20.81 9.36
N PRO A 368 3.91 21.92 9.68
CA PRO A 368 3.23 22.06 10.96
C PRO A 368 2.31 20.86 11.23
N LYS A 369 2.39 20.34 12.45
CA LYS A 369 1.44 19.36 12.98
C LYS A 369 0.63 20.02 14.09
N ARG A 370 -0.66 19.70 14.18
CA ARG A 370 -1.54 20.35 15.16
C ARG A 370 -2.39 19.35 15.93
N SER A 371 -2.58 19.62 17.21
CA SER A 371 -3.67 19.02 17.99
C SER A 371 -4.94 19.85 17.80
N TYR A 372 -5.97 19.23 17.24
CA TYR A 372 -7.32 19.83 17.13
C TYR A 372 -8.21 19.54 18.34
N GLY A 373 -7.62 19.02 19.43
CA GLY A 373 -8.33 18.71 20.66
C GLY A 373 -9.06 17.36 20.63
N THR A 374 -10.08 17.26 21.48
CA THR A 374 -10.83 16.03 21.74
C THR A 374 -12.17 16.05 21.02
N VAL A 375 -12.54 14.92 20.41
CA VAL A 375 -13.85 14.70 19.81
C VAL A 375 -14.60 13.63 20.59
N ARG A 376 -15.75 14.01 21.14
CA ARG A 376 -16.67 13.04 21.74
C ARG A 376 -17.55 12.42 20.68
N LEU A 377 -17.55 11.09 20.59
CA LEU A 377 -18.33 10.35 19.61
C LEU A 377 -19.70 9.93 20.16
N THR A 378 -20.67 9.93 19.26
CA THR A 378 -22.02 9.40 19.49
C THR A 378 -22.17 8.06 18.78
N SER A 379 -22.88 7.13 19.43
CA SER A 379 -23.22 5.83 18.82
C SER A 379 -24.33 6.01 17.81
N CYS A 380 -24.16 5.47 16.61
CA CYS A 380 -25.19 5.43 15.58
C CYS A 380 -26.04 4.16 15.74
N CYS A 381 -25.45 2.99 15.51
CA CYS A 381 -26.09 1.68 15.57
C CYS A 381 -25.04 0.56 15.57
N THR A 382 -25.46 -0.69 15.71
CA THR A 382 -24.59 -1.84 15.43
C THR A 382 -24.66 -2.22 13.96
N LEU A 383 -23.60 -2.82 13.44
CA LEU A 383 -23.55 -3.37 12.09
C LEU A 383 -24.60 -4.47 11.86
N PHE A 384 -25.05 -5.12 12.94
CA PHE A 384 -26.08 -6.16 12.90
C PHE A 384 -27.51 -5.61 12.88
N SER A 385 -27.72 -4.32 13.10
CA SER A 385 -29.05 -3.73 13.08
C SER A 385 -29.69 -3.87 11.68
N PRO A 386 -31.02 -3.97 11.58
CA PRO A 386 -31.70 -4.04 10.29
C PRO A 386 -31.33 -2.87 9.36
N GLU A 387 -31.21 -1.67 9.91
CA GLU A 387 -30.88 -0.45 9.17
C GLU A 387 -29.46 -0.50 8.61
N ALA A 388 -28.49 -0.91 9.43
CA ALA A 388 -27.10 -1.05 9.01
C ALA A 388 -26.94 -2.16 7.96
N ARG A 389 -27.59 -3.31 8.16
CA ARG A 389 -27.62 -4.41 7.17
C ARG A 389 -28.21 -3.97 5.84
N GLN A 390 -29.33 -3.26 5.87
CA GLN A 390 -29.99 -2.79 4.66
C GLN A 390 -29.14 -1.76 3.90
N ARG A 391 -28.48 -0.84 4.62
CA ARG A 391 -27.77 0.28 4.00
C ARG A 391 -26.34 -0.03 3.61
N LEU A 392 -25.61 -0.75 4.46
CA LEU A 392 -24.17 -0.97 4.28
C LEU A 392 -23.87 -2.25 3.52
N SER A 393 -24.85 -3.15 3.38
CA SER A 393 -24.63 -4.37 2.62
C SER A 393 -24.69 -4.13 1.12
N THR A 394 -23.76 -4.74 0.40
CA THR A 394 -23.77 -4.77 -1.06
C THR A 394 -24.29 -6.08 -1.64
N GLY A 395 -24.62 -7.06 -0.79
CA GLY A 395 -25.06 -8.36 -1.26
C GLY A 395 -25.38 -9.35 -0.14
N PHE A 396 -26.28 -10.27 -0.45
CA PHE A 396 -26.71 -11.37 0.39
C PHE A 396 -26.70 -12.66 -0.42
N VAL A 397 -25.97 -13.67 0.05
CA VAL A 397 -25.83 -14.95 -0.66
C VAL A 397 -26.18 -16.10 0.29
N GLN A 398 -26.96 -17.05 -0.21
CA GLN A 398 -27.25 -18.30 0.49
C GLN A 398 -26.52 -19.46 -0.19
N ALA A 399 -25.89 -20.33 0.60
CA ALA A 399 -25.26 -21.54 0.08
C ALA A 399 -25.13 -22.62 1.17
N ASP A 400 -24.97 -23.88 0.76
CA ASP A 400 -24.76 -24.98 1.71
C ASP A 400 -23.43 -24.90 2.45
N THR A 401 -22.42 -24.28 1.85
CA THR A 401 -21.09 -24.07 2.46
C THR A 401 -20.76 -22.58 2.49
N PRO A 402 -19.92 -22.13 3.45
CA PRO A 402 -19.39 -20.78 3.42
C PRO A 402 -18.65 -20.49 2.10
N LYS A 403 -18.74 -19.26 1.62
CA LYS A 403 -18.04 -18.75 0.44
C LYS A 403 -16.92 -17.81 0.87
N SER A 404 -15.82 -17.80 0.12
CA SER A 404 -14.76 -16.81 0.32
C SER A 404 -15.22 -15.40 -0.06
N PHE A 405 -14.48 -14.38 0.32
CA PHE A 405 -14.74 -13.00 -0.08
C PHE A 405 -14.75 -12.85 -1.61
N GLU A 406 -13.81 -13.50 -2.30
CA GLU A 406 -13.67 -13.49 -3.74
C GLU A 406 -14.86 -14.18 -4.42
N ALA A 407 -15.31 -15.32 -3.89
CA ALA A 407 -16.52 -16.00 -4.39
C ALA A 407 -17.80 -15.18 -4.17
N LEU A 408 -17.80 -14.22 -3.24
CA LEU A 408 -18.86 -13.25 -3.03
C LEU A 408 -18.67 -11.97 -3.86
N GLY A 409 -17.54 -11.81 -4.56
CA GLY A 409 -17.19 -10.58 -5.28
C GLY A 409 -16.92 -9.39 -4.36
N GLN A 410 -16.33 -9.64 -3.18
CA GLN A 410 -15.94 -8.61 -2.22
C GLN A 410 -14.41 -8.50 -2.10
N TYR A 411 -13.89 -7.29 -2.24
CA TYR A 411 -12.47 -7.00 -2.12
C TYR A 411 -11.95 -7.18 -0.69
N SER A 412 -12.51 -6.40 0.24
CA SER A 412 -12.07 -6.33 1.64
C SER A 412 -13.22 -5.94 2.57
N GLY A 413 -12.93 -5.49 3.79
CA GLY A 413 -13.93 -5.18 4.80
C GLY A 413 -14.37 -6.41 5.60
N LEU A 414 -15.69 -6.58 5.76
CA LEU A 414 -16.28 -7.60 6.62
C LEU A 414 -17.32 -8.46 5.87
N VAL A 415 -17.42 -9.75 6.21
CA VAL A 415 -18.52 -10.62 5.78
C VAL A 415 -19.12 -11.30 6.99
N LEU A 416 -20.43 -11.22 7.13
CA LEU A 416 -21.17 -11.90 8.18
C LEU A 416 -21.70 -13.24 7.67
N TYR A 417 -21.24 -14.33 8.26
CA TYR A 417 -21.67 -15.70 8.00
C TYR A 417 -22.66 -16.15 9.08
N GLU A 418 -23.88 -16.50 8.70
CA GLU A 418 -24.93 -16.92 9.64
C GLU A 418 -25.49 -18.30 9.28
N THR A 419 -25.70 -19.14 10.30
CA THR A 419 -26.38 -20.44 10.17
C THR A 419 -27.13 -20.75 11.48
N TRP A 420 -27.78 -21.91 11.56
CA TRP A 420 -28.51 -22.36 12.73
C TRP A 420 -27.82 -23.58 13.36
N LEU A 421 -27.66 -23.57 14.68
CA LEU A 421 -27.04 -24.68 15.39
C LEU A 421 -27.94 -25.92 15.32
N PRO A 422 -27.44 -27.08 14.87
CA PRO A 422 -28.23 -28.31 14.82
C PRO A 422 -28.48 -28.85 16.24
N SER A 423 -29.22 -29.94 16.36
CA SER A 423 -29.26 -30.70 17.62
C SER A 423 -27.91 -31.34 17.92
N PHE A 424 -27.43 -31.20 19.16
CA PHE A 424 -26.21 -31.80 19.70
C PHE A 424 -26.43 -32.27 21.15
N ARG A 425 -25.51 -33.09 21.67
CA ARG A 425 -25.63 -33.74 22.98
C ARG A 425 -24.55 -33.35 23.99
N ARG A 426 -23.49 -32.63 23.58
CA ARG A 426 -22.39 -32.24 24.46
C ARG A 426 -22.59 -30.83 25.02
N ASP A 427 -22.17 -30.61 26.26
CA ASP A 427 -22.09 -29.30 26.90
C ASP A 427 -20.78 -29.21 27.72
N PRO A 428 -19.81 -28.35 27.34
CA PRO A 428 -19.83 -27.51 26.14
C PRO A 428 -19.65 -28.33 24.85
N SER A 429 -20.26 -27.87 23.76
CA SER A 429 -19.95 -28.31 22.39
C SER A 429 -18.77 -27.51 21.83
N ILE A 430 -18.01 -28.08 20.90
CA ILE A 430 -16.84 -27.39 20.31
C ILE A 430 -17.16 -26.93 18.89
N LEU A 431 -17.18 -25.60 18.68
CA LEU A 431 -17.21 -24.98 17.36
C LEU A 431 -15.78 -24.84 16.83
N ASN A 432 -15.50 -25.45 15.68
CA ASN A 432 -14.24 -25.35 14.97
C ASN A 432 -14.42 -24.53 13.68
N VAL A 433 -13.61 -23.49 13.51
CA VAL A 433 -13.62 -22.56 12.36
C VAL A 433 -12.21 -22.53 11.72
N ALA A 434 -11.61 -23.70 11.47
CA ALA A 434 -10.22 -23.81 11.00
C ALA A 434 -9.94 -23.19 9.61
N GLY A 435 -10.98 -22.75 8.89
CA GLY A 435 -10.88 -22.05 7.62
C GLY A 435 -11.04 -20.54 7.70
N VAL A 436 -11.02 -19.93 8.90
CA VAL A 436 -11.14 -18.46 9.01
C VAL A 436 -9.91 -17.76 8.44
N SER A 437 -10.14 -16.77 7.59
CA SER A 437 -9.15 -15.89 7.01
C SER A 437 -9.71 -14.45 7.00
N ASP A 438 -9.34 -13.56 7.91
CA ASP A 438 -8.25 -13.72 8.87
C ASP A 438 -8.76 -13.78 10.31
N ARG A 439 -9.74 -12.95 10.66
CA ARG A 439 -10.20 -12.82 12.04
C ARG A 439 -11.72 -12.88 12.12
N GLY A 440 -12.24 -13.83 12.90
CA GLY A 440 -13.67 -14.13 13.01
C GLY A 440 -14.23 -13.85 14.41
N TYR A 441 -15.12 -12.88 14.53
CA TYR A 441 -15.86 -12.56 15.75
C TYR A 441 -17.13 -13.43 15.80
N VAL A 442 -17.26 -14.25 16.83
CA VAL A 442 -18.32 -15.27 16.92
C VAL A 442 -19.40 -14.82 17.91
N TYR A 443 -20.66 -14.93 17.47
CA TYR A 443 -21.85 -14.58 18.22
C TYR A 443 -22.89 -15.71 18.16
N VAL A 444 -23.70 -15.83 19.20
CA VAL A 444 -24.89 -16.69 19.23
C VAL A 444 -26.11 -15.86 19.63
N ASP A 445 -27.12 -15.80 18.76
CA ASP A 445 -28.28 -14.91 18.86
C ASP A 445 -27.90 -13.45 19.15
N GLY A 446 -26.87 -12.96 18.48
CA GLY A 446 -26.37 -11.59 18.62
C GLY A 446 -25.43 -11.37 19.80
N GLU A 447 -25.21 -12.34 20.69
CA GLU A 447 -24.31 -12.19 21.83
C GLU A 447 -22.93 -12.76 21.55
N TYR A 448 -21.89 -11.98 21.79
CA TYR A 448 -20.49 -12.34 21.56
C TYR A 448 -20.05 -13.50 22.48
N VAL A 449 -19.50 -14.55 21.88
CA VAL A 449 -19.05 -15.76 22.58
C VAL A 449 -17.55 -16.02 22.44
N GLY A 450 -16.88 -15.39 21.48
CA GLY A 450 -15.43 -15.53 21.35
C GLY A 450 -14.89 -15.10 19.99
N LEU A 451 -13.61 -15.33 19.80
CA LEU A 451 -12.83 -14.92 18.65
C LEU A 451 -12.05 -16.12 18.13
N VAL A 452 -12.08 -16.31 16.81
CA VAL A 452 -11.14 -17.16 16.08
C VAL A 452 -10.24 -16.29 15.21
N ALA A 453 -8.98 -16.66 15.08
CA ALA A 453 -7.98 -15.82 14.45
C ALA A 453 -6.94 -16.65 13.70
N ARG A 454 -6.52 -16.18 12.53
CA ARG A 454 -5.49 -16.82 11.70
C ARG A 454 -4.10 -16.51 12.25
N GLU A 455 -3.84 -15.27 12.64
CA GLU A 455 -2.55 -14.76 13.14
C GLU A 455 -2.08 -15.47 14.41
N THR A 456 -3.04 -15.79 15.28
CA THR A 456 -2.84 -16.63 16.47
C THR A 456 -3.77 -17.82 16.30
N PRO A 457 -3.28 -18.99 15.83
CA PRO A 457 -4.10 -20.06 15.25
C PRO A 457 -4.99 -20.76 16.29
N ALA A 458 -6.02 -20.04 16.73
CA ALA A 458 -7.04 -20.43 17.69
C ALA A 458 -8.35 -20.50 16.92
N PHE A 459 -8.78 -21.73 16.62
CA PHE A 459 -9.92 -21.98 15.74
C PHE A 459 -11.09 -22.66 16.45
N ASP A 460 -10.92 -23.01 17.73
CA ASP A 460 -11.92 -23.70 18.53
C ASP A 460 -12.55 -22.76 19.56
N ILE A 461 -13.87 -22.77 19.66
CA ILE A 461 -14.64 -22.09 20.70
C ILE A 461 -15.54 -23.11 21.40
N SER A 462 -15.49 -23.11 22.73
CA SER A 462 -16.42 -23.88 23.56
C SER A 462 -17.75 -23.14 23.66
N LEU A 463 -18.85 -23.80 23.28
CA LEU A 463 -20.21 -23.27 23.30
C LEU A 463 -21.08 -24.03 24.30
N SER A 464 -21.60 -23.33 25.29
CA SER A 464 -22.65 -23.82 26.21
C SER A 464 -23.98 -23.18 25.86
N VAL A 465 -24.59 -23.66 24.77
CA VAL A 465 -25.84 -23.12 24.21
C VAL A 465 -26.78 -24.24 23.78
N SER A 466 -28.04 -23.92 23.50
CA SER A 466 -29.04 -24.89 23.03
C SER A 466 -29.07 -24.98 21.49
N ALA A 467 -29.62 -26.08 20.98
CA ALA A 467 -29.92 -26.25 19.56
C ALA A 467 -30.94 -25.22 19.04
N GLY A 468 -30.93 -24.95 17.73
CA GLY A 468 -31.86 -24.02 17.09
C GLY A 468 -31.51 -22.53 17.26
N ARG A 469 -30.43 -22.21 17.98
CA ARG A 469 -29.92 -20.84 18.10
C ARG A 469 -29.14 -20.43 16.85
N LYS A 470 -29.15 -19.14 16.54
CA LYS A 470 -28.45 -18.58 15.38
C LYS A 470 -26.97 -18.43 15.69
N LEU A 471 -26.12 -19.11 14.93
CA LEU A 471 -24.68 -18.90 14.93
C LEU A 471 -24.33 -17.80 13.93
N GLN A 472 -23.49 -16.86 14.35
CA GLN A 472 -23.04 -15.75 13.52
C GLN A 472 -21.52 -15.62 13.66
N ILE A 473 -20.81 -15.56 12.54
CA ILE A 473 -19.36 -15.38 12.47
C ILE A 473 -19.10 -14.20 11.56
N LEU A 474 -18.68 -13.07 12.13
CA LEU A 474 -18.27 -11.90 11.36
C LEU A 474 -16.77 -11.98 11.09
N VAL A 475 -16.40 -12.11 9.81
CA VAL A 475 -14.99 -12.26 9.41
C VAL A 475 -14.46 -10.97 8.81
N GLU A 476 -13.29 -10.56 9.27
CA GLU A 476 -12.49 -9.47 8.71
C GLU A 476 -11.40 -10.04 7.78
N ASN A 477 -11.30 -9.46 6.58
CA ASN A 477 -10.08 -9.57 5.75
C ASN A 477 -9.07 -8.54 6.27
N GLN A 478 -7.92 -8.96 6.78
CA GLN A 478 -6.88 -8.09 7.33
C GLN A 478 -5.81 -7.65 6.31
N GLY A 479 -5.80 -8.23 5.10
CA GLY A 479 -4.82 -7.99 4.05
C GLY A 479 -4.32 -9.30 3.45
N ARG A 480 -4.33 -9.46 2.12
CA ARG A 480 -3.83 -10.66 1.44
C ARG A 480 -2.31 -10.74 1.54
N ILE A 481 -1.80 -11.97 1.68
CA ILE A 481 -0.36 -12.24 1.66
C ILE A 481 0.26 -11.65 0.40
N ASN A 482 1.31 -10.86 0.58
CA ASN A 482 1.95 -10.08 -0.47
C ASN A 482 3.30 -10.65 -0.93
N TYR A 483 3.85 -11.63 -0.21
CA TYR A 483 5.16 -12.23 -0.48
C TYR A 483 5.17 -13.73 -0.19
N GLY A 484 5.97 -14.48 -0.96
CA GLY A 484 6.13 -15.92 -0.78
C GLY A 484 5.16 -16.74 -1.63
N ARG A 485 4.82 -17.95 -1.17
CA ARG A 485 4.13 -18.97 -1.99
C ARG A 485 2.62 -18.80 -2.01
N LYS A 486 2.04 -18.26 -0.94
CA LYS A 486 0.58 -18.21 -0.73
C LYS A 486 -0.04 -16.89 -1.21
N LEU A 487 0.27 -16.46 -2.44
CA LEU A 487 -0.33 -15.26 -3.04
C LEU A 487 -1.83 -15.45 -3.37
N ASN A 488 -2.27 -16.68 -3.63
CA ASN A 488 -3.68 -17.03 -3.78
C ASN A 488 -4.38 -17.10 -2.41
N ASP A 489 -4.37 -16.00 -1.68
CA ASP A 489 -4.83 -15.90 -0.30
C ASP A 489 -6.32 -15.54 -0.23
N PHE A 490 -7.18 -16.53 -0.49
CA PHE A 490 -8.64 -16.37 -0.38
C PHE A 490 -9.05 -15.98 1.04
N LYS A 491 -9.97 -15.03 1.17
CA LYS A 491 -10.42 -14.49 2.47
C LYS A 491 -11.81 -14.97 2.85
N GLY A 492 -12.22 -14.78 4.10
CA GLY A 492 -13.49 -15.25 4.66
C GLY A 492 -13.37 -16.60 5.34
N ILE A 493 -14.41 -17.43 5.23
CA ILE A 493 -14.35 -18.83 5.69
C ILE A 493 -14.11 -19.74 4.49
N VAL A 494 -12.88 -20.25 4.36
CA VAL A 494 -12.41 -21.00 3.19
C VAL A 494 -12.39 -22.52 3.37
N ARG A 495 -12.91 -23.01 4.51
CA ARG A 495 -13.10 -24.45 4.82
C ARG A 495 -14.41 -24.64 5.59
N ASP A 496 -14.88 -25.89 5.65
CA ASP A 496 -16.06 -26.25 6.45
C ASP A 496 -15.92 -25.81 7.91
N VAL A 497 -16.99 -25.22 8.45
CA VAL A 497 -17.17 -24.99 9.88
C VAL A 497 -17.81 -26.21 10.51
N ARG A 498 -17.33 -26.62 11.68
CA ARG A 498 -17.79 -27.84 12.34
C ARG A 498 -18.25 -27.59 13.76
N LEU A 499 -19.33 -28.23 14.18
CA LEU A 499 -19.73 -28.36 15.58
C LEU A 499 -19.54 -29.81 15.98
N ASP A 500 -18.68 -30.08 16.97
CA ASP A 500 -18.41 -31.43 17.46
C ASP A 500 -17.98 -32.42 16.36
N LYS A 501 -17.23 -31.91 15.36
CA LYS A 501 -16.78 -32.58 14.11
C LYS A 501 -17.84 -32.70 13.00
N LYS A 502 -19.11 -32.39 13.26
CA LYS A 502 -20.18 -32.36 12.25
C LYS A 502 -20.14 -31.05 11.47
N VAL A 503 -20.15 -31.13 10.14
CA VAL A 503 -20.17 -29.96 9.25
C VAL A 503 -21.49 -29.20 9.41
N LEU A 504 -21.40 -27.87 9.55
CA LEU A 504 -22.53 -26.95 9.54
C LEU A 504 -22.83 -26.52 8.10
N THR A 505 -24.10 -26.49 7.73
CA THR A 505 -24.59 -26.15 6.38
C THR A 505 -25.58 -24.99 6.41
N ASN A 506 -26.20 -24.64 5.28
CA ASN A 506 -27.23 -23.60 5.16
C ASN A 506 -26.78 -22.22 5.65
N TRP A 507 -25.75 -21.68 4.99
CA TRP A 507 -25.13 -20.41 5.32
C TRP A 507 -25.80 -19.25 4.59
N ASN A 508 -26.11 -18.21 5.35
CA ASN A 508 -26.47 -16.88 4.89
C ASN A 508 -25.25 -15.96 5.03
N MET A 509 -24.85 -15.30 3.96
CA MET A 509 -23.66 -14.45 3.92
C MET A 509 -24.03 -13.03 3.54
N THR A 510 -23.81 -12.08 4.45
CA THR A 510 -24.04 -10.64 4.21
C THR A 510 -22.69 -9.93 4.04
N GLN A 511 -22.55 -9.24 2.91
CA GLN A 511 -21.33 -8.52 2.51
C GLN A 511 -21.32 -7.11 3.09
N PHE A 512 -20.20 -6.67 3.67
CA PHE A 512 -19.98 -5.30 4.14
C PHE A 512 -18.60 -4.81 3.66
N PRO A 513 -18.49 -4.29 2.43
CA PRO A 513 -17.20 -3.92 1.86
C PRO A 513 -16.54 -2.74 2.59
N LEU A 514 -17.33 -1.77 3.05
CA LEU A 514 -16.89 -0.57 3.77
C LEU A 514 -15.83 0.26 3.01
N GLU A 515 -15.79 0.15 1.69
CA GLU A 515 -14.88 0.91 0.82
C GLU A 515 -15.38 2.34 0.58
N SER A 516 -16.71 2.54 0.54
CA SER A 516 -17.34 3.86 0.35
C SER A 516 -17.93 4.39 1.66
N TYR A 517 -17.73 5.68 1.89
CA TYR A 517 -18.27 6.43 3.01
C TYR A 517 -19.75 6.81 2.83
N ASP A 518 -20.26 6.92 1.60
CA ASP A 518 -21.58 7.49 1.32
C ASP A 518 -22.71 6.77 2.06
N ASN A 519 -22.65 5.44 2.08
CA ASN A 519 -23.66 4.63 2.76
C ASN A 519 -23.57 4.77 4.29
N LEU A 520 -22.36 4.95 4.85
CA LEU A 520 -22.16 5.23 6.28
C LEU A 520 -22.72 6.61 6.63
N GLU A 521 -22.45 7.62 5.81
CA GLU A 521 -22.96 8.97 6.02
C GLU A 521 -24.49 9.00 6.04
N GLN A 522 -25.11 8.39 5.03
CA GLN A 522 -26.57 8.32 4.93
C GLN A 522 -27.19 7.54 6.09
N LEU A 523 -26.59 6.42 6.51
CA LEU A 523 -27.04 5.65 7.67
C LEU A 523 -27.05 6.53 8.93
N ILE A 524 -25.96 7.27 9.17
CA ILE A 524 -25.85 8.12 10.34
C ILE A 524 -26.85 9.29 10.26
N ALA A 525 -27.03 9.89 9.09
CA ALA A 525 -28.00 10.97 8.90
C ALA A 525 -29.45 10.53 9.18
N GLN A 526 -29.77 9.26 8.93
CA GLN A 526 -31.10 8.67 9.15
C GLN A 526 -31.29 8.07 10.55
N SER A 527 -30.22 7.95 11.35
CA SER A 527 -30.32 7.40 12.71
C SER A 527 -31.17 8.30 13.62
N THR A 528 -32.29 7.77 14.13
CA THR A 528 -33.22 8.49 15.00
C THR A 528 -32.72 8.56 16.45
N GLU A 529 -33.13 9.60 17.17
CA GLU A 529 -32.74 9.84 18.56
C GLU A 529 -33.22 8.74 19.53
N ALA A 530 -34.32 8.06 19.21
CA ALA A 530 -34.83 6.91 19.96
C ALA A 530 -33.93 5.66 19.86
N ALA A 531 -33.33 5.40 18.68
CA ALA A 531 -32.33 4.35 18.51
C ALA A 531 -31.03 4.64 19.30
N ARG A 532 -30.71 5.93 19.49
CA ARG A 532 -29.56 6.38 20.30
C ARG A 532 -29.79 6.19 21.81
N LEU A 533 -31.02 6.36 22.30
CA LEU A 533 -31.38 6.23 23.72
C LEU A 533 -31.48 4.77 24.19
N GLY A 534 -32.01 3.85 23.37
CA GLY A 534 -32.04 2.42 23.68
C GLY A 534 -30.65 1.78 23.85
N PHE A 535 -29.64 2.38 23.20
CA PHE A 535 -28.24 1.96 23.28
C PHE A 535 -27.47 2.54 24.49
N GLN A 536 -27.97 3.61 25.13
CA GLN A 536 -27.33 4.21 26.31
C GLN A 536 -27.54 3.40 27.60
N GLU A 537 -28.68 2.72 27.76
CA GLU A 537 -28.99 1.94 28.97
C GLU A 537 -28.18 0.64 29.12
N LEU A 538 -27.72 0.03 28.02
CA LEU A 538 -26.83 -1.16 28.03
C LEU A 538 -25.38 -0.85 28.42
N ARG A 539 -25.04 0.42 28.58
CA ARG A 539 -23.66 0.94 28.47
C ARG A 539 -22.95 1.22 29.79
N LYS A 540 -23.63 1.07 30.93
CA LYS A 540 -23.13 1.58 32.22
C LYS A 540 -21.82 0.96 32.72
N LEU A 541 -21.32 -0.17 32.18
CA LEU A 541 -20.13 -0.86 32.72
C LEU A 541 -19.26 -1.67 31.73
N ARG A 542 -19.47 -1.61 30.39
CA ARG A 542 -18.83 -2.55 29.44
C ARG A 542 -17.92 -1.85 28.42
N THR A 543 -16.65 -2.25 28.37
CA THR A 543 -15.67 -1.87 27.33
C THR A 543 -15.83 -2.71 26.05
N LEU A 544 -16.06 -4.02 26.19
CA LEU A 544 -16.24 -4.94 25.06
C LEU A 544 -17.62 -4.81 24.38
N LEU A 545 -17.63 -4.73 23.06
CA LEU A 545 -18.84 -4.79 22.24
C LEU A 545 -19.40 -6.21 22.18
N ARG A 546 -20.52 -6.44 22.88
CA ARG A 546 -21.14 -7.78 22.96
C ARG A 546 -22.17 -8.05 21.89
N THR A 547 -22.75 -7.02 21.28
CA THR A 547 -23.89 -7.12 20.35
C THR A 547 -23.52 -6.87 18.88
N GLY A 548 -22.24 -7.04 18.56
CA GLY A 548 -21.67 -6.82 17.23
C GLY A 548 -20.86 -5.52 17.12
N PRO A 549 -20.17 -5.31 15.99
CA PRO A 549 -19.49 -4.05 15.71
C PRO A 549 -20.45 -2.86 15.77
N ALA A 550 -19.93 -1.71 16.15
CA ALA A 550 -20.72 -0.50 16.30
C ALA A 550 -20.11 0.66 15.52
N ILE A 551 -21.01 1.52 15.01
CA ILE A 551 -20.66 2.71 14.23
C ILE A 551 -20.78 3.90 15.16
N TYR A 552 -19.70 4.66 15.27
CA TYR A 552 -19.61 5.89 16.05
C TYR A 552 -19.31 7.06 15.14
N HIS A 553 -19.80 8.25 15.48
CA HIS A 553 -19.52 9.45 14.72
C HIS A 553 -19.41 10.69 15.60
N GLY A 554 -18.67 11.67 15.13
CA GLY A 554 -18.47 12.95 15.81
C GLY A 554 -18.01 14.02 14.82
N HIS A 555 -17.80 15.23 15.32
CA HIS A 555 -17.26 16.31 14.52
C HIS A 555 -16.31 17.17 15.35
N VAL A 556 -15.33 17.77 14.67
CA VAL A 556 -14.43 18.79 15.22
C VAL A 556 -14.54 20.05 14.38
N GLU A 557 -14.63 21.20 15.03
CA GLU A 557 -14.62 22.51 14.37
C GLU A 557 -13.20 23.06 14.33
N ILE A 558 -12.68 23.31 13.12
CA ILE A 558 -11.42 24.01 12.91
C ILE A 558 -11.73 25.49 12.67
N GLN A 559 -11.24 26.36 13.55
CA GLN A 559 -11.54 27.79 13.52
C GLN A 559 -10.98 28.47 12.26
N LYS A 560 -11.64 29.54 11.79
CA LYS A 560 -11.28 30.25 10.55
C LYS A 560 -9.92 30.94 10.58
N ASP A 561 -9.45 31.30 11.77
CA ASP A 561 -8.14 31.90 12.04
C ASP A 561 -7.03 30.85 12.22
N SER A 562 -7.37 29.56 12.16
CA SER A 562 -6.43 28.46 12.29
C SER A 562 -6.05 27.91 10.92
N ASP A 563 -4.75 27.90 10.62
CA ASP A 563 -4.24 27.17 9.47
C ASP A 563 -4.51 25.67 9.64
N VAL A 564 -5.06 25.06 8.58
CA VAL A 564 -5.22 23.62 8.48
C VAL A 564 -3.84 22.99 8.28
N ALA A 565 -3.53 22.01 9.12
CA ALA A 565 -2.24 21.39 9.27
C ALA A 565 -2.44 19.88 9.44
N ASP A 566 -1.38 19.14 9.19
CA ASP A 566 -1.37 17.70 9.39
C ASP A 566 -1.61 17.38 10.88
N THR A 567 -2.18 16.21 11.16
CA THR A 567 -2.43 15.77 12.54
C THR A 567 -2.39 14.25 12.63
N HIS A 568 -2.53 13.72 13.84
CA HIS A 568 -2.59 12.29 14.10
C HIS A 568 -3.81 11.99 14.98
N LEU A 569 -4.59 11.00 14.58
CA LEU A 569 -5.75 10.56 15.35
C LEU A 569 -5.33 9.46 16.32
N ASP A 570 -5.41 9.74 17.61
CA ASP A 570 -5.07 8.81 18.70
C ASP A 570 -6.24 7.88 18.99
N MET A 571 -5.99 6.58 18.80
CA MET A 571 -6.98 5.53 19.01
C MET A 571 -6.85 4.88 20.39
N SER A 572 -6.04 5.42 21.31
CA SER A 572 -5.86 4.87 22.66
C SER A 572 -7.20 4.57 23.36
N GLY A 573 -7.29 3.38 23.96
CA GLY A 573 -8.50 2.89 24.64
C GLY A 573 -9.56 2.25 23.73
N TRP A 574 -9.50 2.49 22.42
CA TRP A 574 -10.32 1.78 21.41
C TRP A 574 -9.78 0.36 21.18
N GLY A 575 -10.58 -0.47 20.51
CA GLY A 575 -10.28 -1.88 20.30
C GLY A 575 -9.56 -2.12 18.98
N LYS A 576 -10.35 -2.39 17.95
CA LYS A 576 -9.89 -2.63 16.59
C LYS A 576 -10.98 -2.21 15.62
N GLY A 577 -10.61 -1.55 14.54
CA GLY A 577 -11.59 -1.08 13.57
C GLY A 577 -10.99 -0.29 12.41
N ILE A 578 -11.85 0.49 11.77
CA ILE A 578 -11.47 1.48 10.77
C ILE A 578 -12.03 2.86 11.11
N VAL A 579 -11.40 3.90 10.56
CA VAL A 579 -11.82 5.27 10.76
C VAL A 579 -11.82 6.07 9.47
N PHE A 580 -12.83 6.93 9.34
CA PHE A 580 -12.98 7.89 8.26
C PHE A 580 -12.91 9.31 8.80
N VAL A 581 -12.26 10.19 8.05
CA VAL A 581 -12.28 11.64 8.29
C VAL A 581 -12.73 12.32 7.00
N ASN A 582 -13.84 13.07 7.06
CA ASN A 582 -14.46 13.73 5.90
C ASN A 582 -14.68 12.80 4.69
N GLY A 583 -14.93 11.51 4.96
CA GLY A 583 -15.17 10.49 3.95
C GLY A 583 -13.92 9.76 3.45
N GLU A 584 -12.73 10.21 3.80
CA GLU A 584 -11.49 9.53 3.49
C GLU A 584 -11.24 8.39 4.48
N ASN A 585 -11.05 7.16 3.98
CA ASN A 585 -10.74 5.99 4.80
C ASN A 585 -9.27 6.01 5.20
N LEU A 586 -8.98 6.37 6.44
CA LEU A 586 -7.61 6.46 6.93
C LEU A 586 -6.95 5.08 7.13
N GLY A 587 -7.75 4.02 7.12
CA GLY A 587 -7.30 2.64 7.27
C GLY A 587 -7.61 2.07 8.64
N ARG A 588 -6.84 1.05 9.03
CA ARG A 588 -7.11 0.21 10.19
C ARG A 588 -6.40 0.76 11.43
N TYR A 589 -7.05 0.67 12.59
CA TYR A 589 -6.40 0.87 13.88
C TYR A 589 -6.47 -0.38 14.73
N TRP A 590 -5.43 -0.61 15.54
CA TRP A 590 -5.40 -1.72 16.50
C TRP A 590 -4.46 -1.44 17.70
N PRO A 591 -4.76 -0.41 18.51
CA PRO A 591 -3.92 0.01 19.64
C PRO A 591 -3.81 -1.04 20.75
N LEU A 592 -4.72 -2.03 20.80
CA LEU A 592 -4.64 -3.14 21.75
C LEU A 592 -3.38 -4.00 21.58
N VAL A 593 -2.86 -4.09 20.35
CA VAL A 593 -1.67 -4.89 20.05
C VAL A 593 -0.49 -4.06 19.56
N GLY A 594 -0.76 -2.88 18.99
CA GLY A 594 0.30 -1.99 18.49
C GLY A 594 1.13 -2.63 17.35
N PRO A 595 2.29 -2.03 17.03
CA PRO A 595 2.93 -0.95 17.78
C PRO A 595 2.29 0.42 17.49
N GLN A 596 1.63 0.54 16.34
CA GLN A 596 0.91 1.74 15.91
C GLN A 596 -0.34 1.99 16.77
N VAL A 597 -0.46 3.20 17.30
CA VAL A 597 -1.64 3.67 18.05
C VAL A 597 -2.33 4.82 17.32
N THR A 598 -1.56 5.70 16.68
CA THR A 598 -2.12 6.84 15.94
C THR A 598 -2.22 6.58 14.45
N LEU A 599 -3.21 7.20 13.80
CA LEU A 599 -3.34 7.26 12.34
C LEU A 599 -2.99 8.66 11.82
N TYR A 600 -2.16 8.75 10.78
CA TYR A 600 -1.83 10.01 10.13
C TYR A 600 -3.05 10.60 9.38
N VAL A 601 -3.26 11.90 9.54
CA VAL A 601 -4.30 12.67 8.85
C VAL A 601 -3.63 13.83 8.11
N PRO A 602 -3.51 13.76 6.77
CA PRO A 602 -2.95 14.86 6.01
C PRO A 602 -3.89 16.06 6.03
N ALA A 603 -3.32 17.27 6.04
CA ALA A 603 -4.05 18.53 6.07
C ALA A 603 -5.10 18.63 4.94
N GLN A 604 -4.83 18.02 3.78
CA GLN A 604 -5.72 18.03 2.61
C GLN A 604 -7.05 17.29 2.83
N VAL A 605 -7.11 16.40 3.82
CA VAL A 605 -8.34 15.70 4.22
C VAL A 605 -9.21 16.59 5.12
N LEU A 606 -8.62 17.60 5.76
CA LEU A 606 -9.27 18.51 6.67
C LEU A 606 -9.69 19.80 5.95
N LYS A 607 -10.66 20.50 6.55
CA LYS A 607 -11.13 21.80 6.08
C LYS A 607 -11.40 22.75 7.23
N VAL A 608 -11.38 24.05 6.97
CA VAL A 608 -11.88 25.05 7.92
C VAL A 608 -13.37 24.81 8.16
N GLY A 609 -13.80 24.92 9.42
CA GLY A 609 -15.15 24.60 9.88
C GLY A 609 -15.29 23.14 10.29
N SER A 610 -16.47 22.56 10.01
CA SER A 610 -16.86 21.24 10.52
C SER A 610 -16.16 20.11 9.79
N ASN A 611 -15.45 19.27 10.54
CA ASN A 611 -14.81 18.05 10.06
C ASN A 611 -15.44 16.85 10.75
N ARG A 612 -15.83 15.85 9.98
CA ARG A 612 -16.60 14.71 10.47
C ARG A 612 -15.72 13.48 10.62
N LEU A 613 -15.89 12.79 11.75
CA LEU A 613 -15.22 11.54 12.05
C LEU A 613 -16.25 10.42 12.11
N VAL A 614 -15.93 9.27 11.51
CA VAL A 614 -16.73 8.04 11.63
C VAL A 614 -15.82 6.87 11.96
N VAL A 615 -16.11 6.16 13.05
CA VAL A 615 -15.39 4.96 13.50
C VAL A 615 -16.31 3.76 13.36
N VAL A 616 -15.82 2.69 12.74
CA VAL A 616 -16.46 1.37 12.80
C VAL A 616 -15.60 0.50 13.72
N GLU A 617 -16.06 0.32 14.96
CA GLU A 617 -15.34 -0.40 16.03
C GLU A 617 -15.85 -1.84 16.12
N TYR A 618 -14.94 -2.81 16.13
CA TYR A 618 -15.26 -4.23 16.04
C TYR A 618 -15.22 -4.93 17.39
N GLN A 619 -14.48 -4.39 18.37
CA GLN A 619 -14.08 -5.11 19.57
C GLN A 619 -14.45 -4.37 20.86
N GLN A 620 -13.97 -3.15 21.09
CA GLN A 620 -14.20 -2.44 22.35
C GLN A 620 -14.13 -0.92 22.23
N THR A 621 -14.79 -0.22 23.15
CA THR A 621 -14.76 1.25 23.23
C THR A 621 -14.20 1.73 24.57
N PRO A 622 -13.51 2.89 24.60
CA PRO A 622 -13.23 3.57 25.86
C PRO A 622 -14.53 4.07 26.50
N THR A 623 -14.57 4.15 27.83
CA THR A 623 -15.77 4.63 28.55
C THR A 623 -16.13 6.09 28.20
N SER A 624 -15.14 6.92 27.86
CA SER A 624 -15.34 8.32 27.47
C SER A 624 -15.95 8.49 26.07
N LEU A 625 -15.69 7.53 25.18
CA LEU A 625 -16.03 7.59 23.74
C LEU A 625 -15.37 8.77 23.05
N GLU A 626 -14.18 9.12 23.51
CA GLU A 626 -13.41 10.24 22.98
C GLU A 626 -12.34 9.74 22.02
N LEU A 627 -12.06 10.57 21.02
CA LEU A 627 -10.89 10.51 20.17
C LEU A 627 -10.07 11.78 20.37
N HIS A 628 -8.75 11.68 20.26
CA HIS A 628 -7.87 12.83 20.45
C HIS A 628 -7.04 13.08 19.19
N PHE A 629 -6.99 14.33 18.76
CA PHE A 629 -6.03 14.77 17.74
C PHE A 629 -4.70 15.14 18.40
N ARG A 630 -3.59 14.75 17.78
CA ARG A 630 -2.23 14.99 18.26
C ARG A 630 -1.37 15.63 17.19
N ASP A 631 -0.41 16.42 17.63
CA ASP A 631 0.67 16.97 16.79
C ASP A 631 1.83 15.98 16.58
N THR A 632 1.86 14.88 17.34
CA THR A 632 2.93 13.88 17.32
C THR A 632 2.36 12.46 17.16
N PRO A 633 2.97 11.61 16.33
CA PRO A 633 2.51 10.24 16.17
C PRO A 633 2.95 9.37 17.36
N ILE A 634 2.17 8.33 17.64
CA ILE A 634 2.51 7.23 18.54
C ILE A 634 2.57 5.96 17.70
N LEU A 635 3.75 5.69 17.14
CA LEU A 635 4.00 4.49 16.32
C LEU A 635 4.62 3.35 17.13
N ASN A 636 5.23 3.63 18.28
CA ASN A 636 5.94 2.63 19.09
C ASN A 636 5.41 2.59 20.52
N ALA A 637 4.14 2.25 20.68
CA ALA A 637 3.60 1.97 22.01
C ALA A 637 4.09 0.61 22.49
N ARG A 638 4.66 0.56 23.70
CA ARG A 638 4.88 -0.72 24.37
C ARG A 638 3.52 -1.29 24.72
N THR A 639 3.22 -2.49 24.24
CA THR A 639 2.12 -3.30 24.78
C THR A 639 2.31 -3.38 26.29
N VAL A 640 1.35 -2.85 27.05
CA VAL A 640 1.35 -2.87 28.52
C VAL A 640 1.15 -4.29 29.02
#